data_AF-A0A914EGX7-F1
#
_entry.id   AF-A0A914EGX7-F1
#
_cell.length_a   1.000
_cell.length_b   1.000
_cell.length_c   1.000
_cell.angle_alpha   90.00
_cell.angle_beta   90.00
_cell.angle_gamma   90.00
#
_symmetry.space_group_name_H-M   'P 1'
#
loop_
_entity.id
_entity.type
_entity.pdbx_description
1 polymer ?
#
loop_
_entity_poly.entity_id
_entity_poly.type
_entity_poly.pdbx_seq_one_letter_code
_entity_poly.pdbx_strand_id
1 'polypeptide(L)'
;MEKAHGGYLKAMCRQNLALAMWLCLLDSMKIVFNQSRFSWLWGSPDIVPMFGDGLSHVFIDAYSHDEEDFASKNAAQLDKWVFEKVKKYFQQSTHLSNATELLNEDKLVFFLHLLGLDTNGHGYKPHSKEYINNILVVDKGIKEIVELFENFYGDNRTAYLFTADHGMTDWGSHGAGSDDEIETPFVAWGSSIAQSKLKRVVNQVDLAPLMSSLIGIAIPMNSVGILRLELLDVQSEMKYQAACNNLKQMVEQYSITREERKRTVLPMLFREYNGFTPVILQRVDSEVLRLVDSRRFDAAAALCLEWIPRARDALIYFHRYYRVILGLAMAILFLSWNVLLYLAVSRRNTIGQLGYAVFMPRIIPLIVLILVALLLYYQQMPISNFVYFLLPLYVVTIVINIILLSTPNLFNRQNWDTYFSKINKQKIIQTLFYNAIFIVSIGVFIVAFYERSILSIIIVFLAFLPFIQGITLFPWNVIWFVICMVLAVFPQLETVGRTPNTTLVVLSPILCGIFSLIYISRLKSNAKFPMKCFPLIHFLVAGLVLYSNVWFSFYQTVPLIVRISSWVSLPLAFILPIIASFNLTDRLFCWFSSLFIPYSMLSISYESLFVFLFGILLFIYVRFEFYEFKDAEFFQTNLNKNVQSINEPTEIDEAFSFKEWCRALILLAFIEIAFFGTGNVASLNSFNPTFIRNFITVFSPFVMASLLMFKIFVPFAFVAYGFASILHLDERMFSRLCVLLMIITNFLSLAFFFLLKDQGSWLEIGISISNYIISMTASSVMFLLLRIANRLMVLSLKDHIMKMFYFVLIQQLEVHTIFAAAGSLTL
;
A
#
# COMPACT_ATOMS: atom_id res chain seq x y z
N MET A 1 25.27 -0.95 8.13
CA MET A 1 24.31 -0.37 7.16
C MET A 1 23.20 -1.37 6.75
N GLU A 2 23.49 -2.64 6.44
CA GLU A 2 22.44 -3.64 6.12
C GLU A 2 21.43 -3.93 7.24
N LYS A 3 21.83 -3.84 8.52
CA LYS A 3 20.88 -3.95 9.66
C LYS A 3 19.95 -2.74 9.80
N ALA A 4 20.33 -1.55 9.30
CA ALA A 4 19.51 -0.35 9.34
C ALA A 4 18.53 -0.29 8.15
N HIS A 5 18.98 -0.67 6.95
CA HIS A 5 18.10 -0.84 5.79
C HIS A 5 17.12 -2.03 5.95
N GLY A 6 17.56 -3.11 6.62
CA GLY A 6 16.67 -4.22 6.99
C GLY A 6 15.62 -3.85 8.03
N GLY A 7 15.87 -2.81 8.84
CA GLY A 7 14.88 -2.20 9.75
C GLY A 7 13.82 -1.39 8.98
N TYR A 8 14.24 -0.61 7.98
CA TYR A 8 13.36 0.19 7.11
C TYR A 8 12.35 -0.65 6.34
N LEU A 9 12.80 -1.75 5.71
CA LEU A 9 11.92 -2.68 5.00
C LEU A 9 11.02 -3.50 5.96
N LYS A 10 11.50 -3.80 7.17
CA LYS A 10 10.68 -4.44 8.21
C LYS A 10 9.60 -3.50 8.76
N ALA A 11 9.83 -2.20 8.82
CA ALA A 11 8.85 -1.19 9.21
C ALA A 11 7.80 -0.96 8.12
N MET A 12 8.22 -0.91 6.84
CA MET A 12 7.32 -0.81 5.68
C MET A 12 6.34 -2.00 5.58
N CYS A 13 6.78 -3.19 5.99
CA CYS A 13 5.93 -4.38 6.10
C CYS A 13 5.07 -4.44 7.37
N ARG A 14 5.26 -3.54 8.36
CA ARG A 14 4.61 -3.65 9.68
C ARG A 14 3.56 -2.60 10.00
N GLN A 15 3.51 -1.41 9.40
CA GLN A 15 2.43 -0.45 9.64
C GLN A 15 2.49 0.75 8.68
N ASN A 16 1.35 1.44 8.56
CA ASN A 16 1.03 2.60 7.72
C ASN A 16 2.19 3.44 7.17
N LEU A 17 2.02 3.93 5.94
CA LEU A 17 2.88 4.91 5.28
C LEU A 17 3.07 6.22 6.09
N ALA A 18 2.12 6.55 6.96
CA ALA A 18 2.24 7.61 7.97
C ALA A 18 3.36 7.34 9.00
N LEU A 19 3.61 6.08 9.37
CA LEU A 19 4.71 5.66 10.24
C LEU A 19 6.09 5.75 9.53
N ALA A 20 6.11 5.74 8.19
CA ALA A 20 7.31 5.97 7.41
C ALA A 20 7.70 7.47 7.34
N MET A 21 6.70 8.38 7.32
CA MET A 21 6.92 9.82 7.53
C MET A 21 7.63 10.08 8.86
N TRP A 22 7.17 9.38 9.90
CA TRP A 22 7.72 9.40 11.24
C TRP A 22 9.19 8.96 11.28
N LEU A 23 9.53 7.78 10.72
CA LEU A 23 10.86 7.18 10.91
C LEU A 23 12.04 8.04 10.40
N CYS A 24 11.90 8.83 9.34
CA CYS A 24 13.04 9.56 8.77
C CYS A 24 13.38 10.86 9.54
N LEU A 25 12.38 11.54 10.11
CA LEU A 25 12.60 12.64 11.06
C LEU A 25 13.21 12.10 12.35
N LEU A 26 12.59 11.05 12.87
CA LEU A 26 12.94 10.45 14.14
C LEU A 26 14.32 9.80 14.07
N ASP A 27 14.75 9.23 12.93
CA ASP A 27 16.11 8.71 12.75
C ASP A 27 17.18 9.80 12.84
N SER A 28 16.90 11.01 12.33
CA SER A 28 17.84 12.13 12.42
C SER A 28 17.95 12.67 13.85
N MET A 29 16.84 12.74 14.59
CA MET A 29 16.80 13.15 16.00
C MET A 29 17.29 12.06 16.96
N LYS A 30 17.02 10.77 16.65
CA LYS A 30 17.49 9.60 17.40
C LYS A 30 18.99 9.61 17.61
N ILE A 31 19.72 10.03 16.58
CA ILE A 31 21.18 10.08 16.65
C ILE A 31 21.67 11.26 17.50
N VAL A 32 20.89 12.35 17.62
CA VAL A 32 21.20 13.45 18.56
C VAL A 32 21.14 12.94 20.00
N PHE A 33 20.08 12.20 20.37
CA PHE A 33 19.99 11.56 21.69
C PHE A 33 21.14 10.57 21.94
N ASN A 34 21.49 9.77 20.92
CA ASN A 34 22.61 8.82 21.01
C ASN A 34 23.96 9.52 21.26
N GLN A 35 24.19 10.70 20.68
CA GLN A 35 25.44 11.46 20.83
C GLN A 35 25.44 12.44 22.02
N SER A 36 24.28 12.64 22.68
CA SER A 36 24.17 13.42 23.91
C SER A 36 24.90 12.74 25.07
N ARG A 37 25.17 13.51 26.13
CA ARG A 37 25.73 12.94 27.37
C ARG A 37 24.69 12.11 28.11
N PHE A 38 23.53 12.71 28.35
CA PHE A 38 22.33 12.08 28.91
C PHE A 38 21.09 12.67 28.23
N SER A 39 20.08 11.82 28.04
CA SER A 39 18.78 12.24 27.51
C SER A 39 17.64 11.74 28.39
N TRP A 40 16.61 12.56 28.57
CA TRP A 40 15.36 12.15 29.22
C TRP A 40 14.18 12.35 28.28
N LEU A 41 13.41 11.28 28.08
CA LEU A 41 12.31 11.22 27.14
C LEU A 41 11.03 10.85 27.89
N TRP A 42 10.00 11.70 27.76
CA TRP A 42 8.68 11.47 28.35
C TRP A 42 7.59 11.54 27.29
N GLY A 43 6.65 10.58 27.29
CA GLY A 43 5.51 10.63 26.38
C GLY A 43 4.89 9.27 26.07
N SER A 44 4.49 9.08 24.81
CA SER A 44 3.74 7.91 24.35
C SER A 44 4.60 6.64 24.36
N PRO A 45 4.07 5.51 24.86
CA PRO A 45 4.76 4.21 24.85
C PRO A 45 5.08 3.71 23.44
N ASP A 46 4.44 4.23 22.40
CA ASP A 46 4.74 3.87 21.02
C ASP A 46 5.90 4.69 20.43
N ILE A 47 6.21 5.87 21.01
CA ILE A 47 7.09 6.87 20.39
C ILE A 47 8.42 7.01 21.11
N VAL A 48 8.40 7.25 22.41
CA VAL A 48 9.65 7.51 23.16
C VAL A 48 10.63 6.32 23.13
N PRO A 49 10.19 5.04 23.16
CA PRO A 49 11.12 3.91 23.05
C PRO A 49 11.85 3.85 21.71
N MET A 50 11.24 4.37 20.62
CA MET A 50 11.87 4.38 19.30
C MET A 50 13.22 5.10 19.27
N PHE A 51 13.43 6.06 20.17
CA PHE A 51 14.65 6.87 20.24
C PHE A 51 15.72 6.31 21.19
N GLY A 52 15.30 5.73 22.32
CA GLY A 52 16.19 5.42 23.43
C GLY A 52 16.42 3.94 23.70
N ASP A 53 15.67 3.04 23.07
CA ASP A 53 15.76 1.60 23.36
C ASP A 53 17.18 1.06 23.15
N GLY A 54 17.75 0.53 24.23
CA GLY A 54 19.09 -0.06 24.26
C GLY A 54 20.24 0.93 24.51
N LEU A 55 19.96 2.20 24.82
CA LEU A 55 20.98 3.20 25.17
C LEU A 55 21.01 3.44 26.69
N SER A 56 22.14 3.14 27.33
CA SER A 56 22.28 3.21 28.80
C SER A 56 22.22 4.62 29.38
N HIS A 57 22.44 5.64 28.54
CA HIS A 57 22.43 7.05 28.92
C HIS A 57 21.13 7.78 28.53
N VAL A 58 20.12 7.03 28.07
CA VAL A 58 18.79 7.57 27.72
C VAL A 58 17.76 7.01 28.69
N PHE A 59 17.10 7.91 29.41
CA PHE A 59 16.06 7.58 30.39
C PHE A 59 14.68 7.80 29.78
N ILE A 60 13.84 6.77 29.81
CA ILE A 60 12.51 6.78 29.18
C ILE A 60 11.45 6.53 30.24
N ASP A 61 10.40 7.36 30.25
CA ASP A 61 9.20 7.15 31.07
C ASP A 61 7.96 7.41 30.19
N ALA A 62 7.09 6.40 30.09
CA ALA A 62 5.90 6.43 29.26
C ALA A 62 4.65 6.03 30.06
N TYR A 63 3.49 6.55 29.66
CA TYR A 63 2.18 6.11 30.16
C TYR A 63 1.76 4.77 29.53
N SER A 64 0.66 4.17 30.00
CA SER A 64 0.17 2.88 29.48
C SER A 64 -0.52 3.05 28.11
N HIS A 65 -0.44 2.03 27.25
CA HIS A 65 -1.20 2.01 25.98
C HIS A 65 -2.72 2.14 26.19
N ASP A 66 -3.24 1.67 27.32
CA ASP A 66 -4.68 1.77 27.65
C ASP A 66 -5.15 3.23 27.86
N GLU A 67 -4.21 4.17 28.07
CA GLU A 67 -4.50 5.59 28.26
C GLU A 67 -4.66 6.34 26.93
N GLU A 68 -4.26 5.76 25.79
CA GLU A 68 -4.41 6.32 24.43
C GLU A 68 -5.81 6.07 23.82
N ASP A 69 -6.87 6.49 24.53
CA ASP A 69 -8.26 6.33 24.07
C ASP A 69 -8.74 7.56 23.26
N PHE A 70 -8.83 7.39 21.92
CA PHE A 70 -9.35 8.39 20.97
C PHE A 70 -10.83 8.75 21.19
N ALA A 71 -11.60 7.91 21.89
CA ALA A 71 -12.99 8.18 22.25
C ALA A 71 -13.13 8.80 23.66
N SER A 72 -12.02 8.96 24.39
CA SER A 72 -12.04 9.58 25.71
C SER A 72 -12.37 11.07 25.61
N LYS A 73 -13.03 11.59 26.65
CA LYS A 73 -13.37 13.02 26.74
C LYS A 73 -12.21 13.90 27.20
N ASN A 74 -11.03 13.34 27.47
CA ASN A 74 -9.95 14.06 28.14
C ASN A 74 -8.54 13.62 27.71
N ALA A 75 -8.27 13.58 26.40
CA ALA A 75 -6.93 13.27 25.89
C ALA A 75 -5.86 14.29 26.35
N ALA A 76 -6.26 15.47 26.82
CA ALA A 76 -5.39 16.46 27.48
C ALA A 76 -4.67 15.93 28.72
N GLN A 77 -5.15 14.83 29.31
CA GLN A 77 -4.49 14.17 30.43
C GLN A 77 -3.12 13.59 30.04
N LEU A 78 -2.93 13.18 28.78
CA LEU A 78 -1.65 12.65 28.29
C LEU A 78 -0.56 13.72 28.36
N ASP A 79 -0.87 14.95 27.94
CA ASP A 79 0.06 16.07 27.97
C ASP A 79 0.35 16.51 29.42
N LYS A 80 -0.68 16.54 30.27
CA LYS A 80 -0.53 16.82 31.71
C LYS A 80 0.37 15.81 32.39
N TRP A 81 0.22 14.52 32.06
CA TRP A 81 1.06 13.46 32.60
C TRP A 81 2.54 13.72 32.31
N VAL A 82 2.88 14.13 31.08
CA VAL A 82 4.26 14.45 30.70
C VAL A 82 4.80 15.59 31.56
N PHE A 83 4.06 16.70 31.66
CA PHE A 83 4.47 17.84 32.47
C PHE A 83 4.61 17.50 33.96
N GLU A 84 3.69 16.70 34.52
CA GLU A 84 3.74 16.24 35.91
C GLU A 84 4.93 15.33 36.17
N LYS A 85 5.26 14.41 35.25
CA LYS A 85 6.43 13.55 35.37
C LYS A 85 7.73 14.33 35.35
N VAL A 86 7.87 15.32 34.48
CA VAL A 86 9.05 16.21 34.46
C VAL A 86 9.18 16.96 35.78
N LYS A 87 8.11 17.60 36.25
CA LYS A 87 8.09 18.32 37.54
C LYS A 87 8.47 17.41 38.71
N LYS A 88 7.89 16.21 38.76
CA LYS A 88 8.19 15.21 39.80
C LYS A 88 9.66 14.76 39.74
N TYR A 89 10.21 14.54 38.55
CA TYR A 89 11.60 14.10 38.38
C TYR A 89 12.58 15.14 38.93
N PHE A 90 12.40 16.42 38.59
CA PHE A 90 13.26 17.50 39.09
C PHE A 90 13.12 17.70 40.61
N GLN A 91 11.90 17.65 41.16
CA GLN A 91 11.67 17.73 42.60
C GLN A 91 12.30 16.56 43.38
N GLN A 92 12.28 15.35 42.83
CA GLN A 92 12.91 14.20 43.46
C GLN A 92 14.44 14.27 43.35
N SER A 93 14.93 14.77 42.22
CA SER A 93 16.37 14.85 41.94
C SER A 93 17.08 15.76 42.91
N THR A 94 16.48 16.88 43.34
CA THR A 94 17.07 17.78 44.37
C THR A 94 17.34 17.11 45.71
N HIS A 95 16.75 15.95 45.98
CA HIS A 95 16.95 15.18 47.21
C HIS A 95 17.86 13.96 47.03
N LEU A 96 18.27 13.64 45.80
CA LEU A 96 19.08 12.47 45.45
C LEU A 96 20.41 12.92 44.83
N SER A 97 21.53 12.67 45.52
CA SER A 97 22.87 13.10 45.08
C SER A 97 23.19 12.65 43.65
N ASN A 98 22.96 11.37 43.33
CA ASN A 98 23.32 10.81 42.03
C ASN A 98 22.47 11.41 40.88
N ALA A 99 21.19 11.71 41.12
CA ALA A 99 20.33 12.31 40.10
C ALA A 99 20.69 13.78 39.87
N THR A 100 21.02 14.50 40.94
CA THR A 100 21.53 15.88 40.85
C THR A 100 22.87 15.93 40.10
N GLU A 101 23.77 14.96 40.32
CA GLU A 101 25.04 14.88 39.58
C GLU A 101 24.81 14.73 38.06
N LEU A 102 23.94 13.80 37.65
CA LEU A 102 23.61 13.59 36.23
C LEU A 102 22.98 14.84 35.57
N LEU A 103 22.13 15.56 36.31
CA LEU A 103 21.46 16.77 35.82
C LEU A 103 22.39 17.98 35.69
N ASN A 104 23.58 17.96 36.29
CA ASN A 104 24.57 19.04 36.22
C ASN A 104 25.68 18.80 35.16
N GLU A 105 25.60 17.69 34.43
CA GLU A 105 26.53 17.37 33.35
C GLU A 105 26.30 18.24 32.10
N ASP A 106 27.24 18.21 31.15
CA ASP A 106 27.12 18.92 29.88
C ASP A 106 26.28 18.15 28.85
N LYS A 107 25.84 18.81 27.76
CA LYS A 107 25.24 18.15 26.58
C LYS A 107 24.00 17.31 26.88
N LEU A 108 23.14 17.82 27.77
CA LEU A 108 21.88 17.19 28.16
C LEU A 108 20.78 17.47 27.14
N VAL A 109 19.87 16.51 26.96
CA VAL A 109 18.69 16.68 26.12
C VAL A 109 17.43 16.24 26.89
N PHE A 110 16.41 17.08 26.91
CA PHE A 110 15.10 16.77 27.48
C PHE A 110 14.07 16.80 26.36
N PHE A 111 13.37 15.68 26.15
CA PHE A 111 12.41 15.51 25.07
C PHE A 111 11.04 15.17 25.64
N LEU A 112 10.07 16.05 25.37
CA LEU A 112 8.70 15.94 25.85
C LEU A 112 7.79 15.72 24.64
N HIS A 113 7.21 14.53 24.53
CA HIS A 113 6.28 14.18 23.45
C HIS A 113 4.82 14.32 23.92
N LEU A 114 4.11 15.27 23.33
CA LEU A 114 2.77 15.70 23.74
C LEU A 114 1.71 15.17 22.75
N LEU A 115 1.14 14.00 23.04
CA LEU A 115 0.22 13.27 22.14
C LEU A 115 -1.23 13.80 22.18
N GLY A 116 -1.65 14.49 23.24
CA GLY A 116 -3.07 14.78 23.48
C GLY A 116 -3.72 15.63 22.38
N LEU A 117 -2.92 16.48 21.69
CA LEU A 117 -3.40 17.25 20.55
C LEU A 117 -3.73 16.35 19.35
N ASP A 118 -2.86 15.38 19.01
CA ASP A 118 -3.13 14.43 17.93
C ASP A 118 -4.40 13.61 18.20
N THR A 119 -4.52 13.06 19.42
CA THR A 119 -5.70 12.29 19.84
C THR A 119 -6.99 13.10 19.72
N ASN A 120 -7.00 14.35 20.20
CA ASN A 120 -8.16 15.23 20.05
C ASN A 120 -8.40 15.63 18.59
N GLY A 121 -7.36 15.75 17.77
CA GLY A 121 -7.45 16.04 16.34
C GLY A 121 -8.19 14.95 15.59
N HIS A 122 -7.81 13.69 15.80
CA HIS A 122 -8.51 12.53 15.22
C HIS A 122 -9.96 12.42 15.70
N GLY A 123 -10.16 12.51 17.02
CA GLY A 123 -11.46 12.29 17.68
C GLY A 123 -12.47 13.41 17.42
N TYR A 124 -12.09 14.66 17.66
CA TYR A 124 -12.98 15.83 17.71
C TYR A 124 -12.76 16.85 16.58
N LYS A 125 -11.65 16.75 15.84
CA LYS A 125 -11.24 17.64 14.74
C LYS A 125 -10.55 18.92 15.22
N PRO A 126 -9.65 19.53 14.41
CA PRO A 126 -8.79 20.65 14.86
C PRO A 126 -9.54 21.90 15.35
N HIS A 127 -10.74 22.17 14.82
CA HIS A 127 -11.55 23.35 15.19
C HIS A 127 -12.48 23.12 16.39
N SER A 128 -12.40 21.96 17.03
CA SER A 128 -13.24 21.62 18.18
C SER A 128 -12.85 22.37 19.45
N LYS A 129 -13.80 22.47 20.39
CA LYS A 129 -13.52 23.05 21.71
C LYS A 129 -12.51 22.21 22.48
N GLU A 130 -12.57 20.90 22.31
CA GLU A 130 -11.67 19.91 22.90
C GLU A 130 -10.22 20.14 22.45
N TYR A 131 -10.00 20.30 21.14
CA TYR A 131 -8.67 20.59 20.60
C TYR A 131 -8.13 21.95 21.08
N ILE A 132 -8.94 23.01 20.97
CA ILE A 132 -8.55 24.37 21.41
C ILE A 132 -8.25 24.42 22.90
N ASN A 133 -9.08 23.77 23.74
CA ASN A 133 -8.83 23.69 25.17
C ASN A 133 -7.53 22.94 25.48
N ASN A 134 -7.18 21.92 24.68
CA ASN A 134 -5.93 21.21 24.86
C ASN A 134 -4.71 22.06 24.49
N ILE A 135 -4.81 22.92 23.47
CA ILE A 135 -3.75 23.91 23.15
C ILE A 135 -3.47 24.79 24.38
N LEU A 136 -4.51 25.25 25.09
CA LEU A 136 -4.34 26.06 26.31
C LEU A 136 -3.66 25.28 27.44
N VAL A 137 -3.91 23.97 27.54
CA VAL A 137 -3.21 23.09 28.51
C VAL A 137 -1.73 23.00 28.17
N VAL A 138 -1.40 22.78 26.90
CA VAL A 138 -0.01 22.71 26.41
C VAL A 138 0.71 24.04 26.60
N ASP A 139 0.10 25.17 26.24
CA ASP A 139 0.66 26.52 26.41
C ASP A 139 1.03 26.80 27.88
N LYS A 140 0.09 26.52 28.81
CA LYS A 140 0.34 26.65 30.24
C LYS A 140 1.45 25.70 30.73
N GLY A 141 1.45 24.45 30.25
CA GLY A 141 2.46 23.45 30.61
C GLY A 141 3.86 23.85 30.17
N ILE A 142 4.00 24.37 28.94
CA ILE A 142 5.28 24.89 28.42
C ILE A 142 5.81 26.00 29.32
N LYS A 143 4.96 26.97 29.69
CA LYS A 143 5.35 28.05 30.61
C LYS A 143 5.90 27.51 31.94
N GLU A 144 5.20 26.57 32.56
CA GLU A 144 5.61 25.96 33.83
C GLU A 144 6.94 25.19 33.72
N ILE A 145 7.17 24.48 32.61
CA ILE A 145 8.44 23.75 32.39
C ILE A 145 9.60 24.71 32.12
N VAL A 146 9.40 25.78 31.36
CA VAL A 146 10.42 26.80 31.14
C VAL A 146 10.81 27.43 32.49
N GLU A 147 9.83 27.87 33.28
CA GLU A 147 10.09 28.41 34.63
C GLU A 147 10.82 27.41 35.54
N LEU A 148 10.46 26.13 35.50
CA LEU A 148 11.15 25.07 36.25
C LEU A 148 12.63 24.98 35.87
N PHE A 149 12.94 24.93 34.57
CA PHE A 149 14.31 24.76 34.07
C PHE A 149 15.16 25.99 34.37
N GLU A 150 14.64 27.19 34.12
CA GLU A 150 15.36 28.44 34.40
C GLU A 150 15.65 28.61 35.90
N ASN A 151 14.70 28.22 36.77
CA ASN A 151 14.91 28.27 38.23
C ASN A 151 15.88 27.19 38.73
N PHE A 152 15.88 26.00 38.14
CA PHE A 152 16.74 24.90 38.56
C PHE A 152 18.21 25.14 38.16
N TYR A 153 18.45 25.56 36.92
CA TYR A 153 19.81 25.77 36.40
C TYR A 153 20.37 27.16 36.72
N GLY A 154 19.55 28.21 36.58
CA GLY A 154 19.95 29.59 36.91
C GLY A 154 21.15 30.13 36.12
N ASP A 155 21.50 29.53 34.99
CA ASP A 155 22.73 29.82 34.23
C ASP A 155 22.49 30.49 32.87
N ASN A 156 21.22 30.63 32.45
CA ASN A 156 20.81 31.12 31.11
C ASN A 156 21.46 30.33 29.96
N ARG A 157 21.80 29.05 30.14
CA ARG A 157 22.44 28.22 29.11
C ARG A 157 21.49 27.26 28.40
N THR A 158 20.22 27.23 28.80
CA THR A 158 19.20 26.39 28.19
C THR A 158 18.72 26.98 26.86
N ALA A 159 18.64 26.13 25.83
CA ALA A 159 17.99 26.46 24.56
C ALA A 159 16.72 25.60 24.43
N TYR A 160 15.64 26.21 23.95
CA TYR A 160 14.34 25.57 23.80
C TYR A 160 13.96 25.51 22.33
N LEU A 161 13.44 24.35 21.92
CA LEU A 161 12.91 24.13 20.58
C LEU A 161 11.51 23.53 20.73
N PHE A 162 10.51 24.18 20.14
CA PHE A 162 9.14 23.70 20.07
C PHE A 162 8.75 23.53 18.60
N THR A 163 8.27 22.32 18.27
CA THR A 163 7.82 21.98 16.92
C THR A 163 6.74 20.91 16.99
N ALA A 164 6.06 20.69 15.86
CA ALA A 164 5.32 19.46 15.62
C ALA A 164 6.09 18.58 14.59
N ASP A 165 5.80 17.29 14.64
CA ASP A 165 6.24 16.28 13.67
C ASP A 165 5.36 16.31 12.40
N HIS A 166 4.05 16.56 12.55
CA HIS A 166 3.13 16.81 11.45
C HIS A 166 2.01 17.78 11.84
N GLY A 167 1.34 18.31 10.81
CA GLY A 167 0.05 18.98 10.95
C GLY A 167 -1.11 17.99 10.78
N MET A 168 -2.32 18.53 10.60
CA MET A 168 -3.55 17.74 10.54
C MET A 168 -4.57 18.48 9.66
N THR A 169 -5.22 17.76 8.75
CA THR A 169 -6.32 18.32 7.96
C THR A 169 -7.51 18.69 8.85
N ASP A 170 -8.40 19.58 8.37
CA ASP A 170 -9.66 19.95 9.05
C ASP A 170 -10.54 18.75 9.45
N TRP A 171 -10.38 17.62 8.76
CA TRP A 171 -11.09 16.38 9.02
C TRP A 171 -10.41 15.49 10.06
N GLY A 172 -9.37 15.97 10.74
CA GLY A 172 -8.67 15.22 11.77
C GLY A 172 -7.99 13.99 11.18
N SER A 173 -7.34 14.14 10.02
CA SER A 173 -6.53 13.10 9.40
C SER A 173 -5.19 13.65 8.93
N HIS A 174 -4.17 12.81 8.97
CA HIS A 174 -2.82 13.05 8.45
C HIS A 174 -2.25 11.76 7.82
N GLY A 175 -1.11 11.85 7.14
CA GLY A 175 -0.46 10.78 6.37
C GLY A 175 -0.64 10.87 4.85
N ALA A 176 -1.36 11.89 4.37
CA ALA A 176 -1.59 12.20 2.96
C ALA A 176 -0.72 13.35 2.43
N GLY A 177 0.11 13.99 3.26
CA GLY A 177 1.17 14.91 2.82
C GLY A 177 0.67 16.20 2.15
N SER A 178 -0.54 16.66 2.48
CA SER A 178 -1.01 18.00 2.12
C SER A 178 -0.25 19.10 2.88
N ASP A 179 -0.37 20.35 2.44
CA ASP A 179 0.27 21.51 3.09
C ASP A 179 -0.12 21.59 4.57
N ASP A 180 -1.41 21.36 4.90
CA ASP A 180 -1.94 21.29 6.27
C ASP A 180 -1.27 20.22 7.15
N GLU A 181 -0.65 19.20 6.54
CA GLU A 181 0.00 18.09 7.23
C GLU A 181 1.53 18.23 7.30
N ILE A 182 2.16 18.94 6.35
CA ILE A 182 3.62 19.07 6.29
C ILE A 182 4.12 20.39 6.87
N GLU A 183 3.28 21.42 6.92
CA GLU A 183 3.61 22.71 7.52
C GLU A 183 3.46 22.64 9.04
N THR A 184 4.57 22.52 9.75
CA THR A 184 4.59 22.49 11.22
C THR A 184 5.07 23.80 11.82
N PRO A 185 4.54 24.21 12.99
CA PRO A 185 5.09 25.35 13.71
C PRO A 185 6.52 25.03 14.15
N PHE A 186 7.42 26.01 14.08
CA PHE A 186 8.75 25.92 14.66
C PHE A 186 9.05 27.20 15.43
N VAL A 187 9.34 27.05 16.72
CA VAL A 187 9.70 28.15 17.63
C VAL A 187 10.96 27.76 18.39
N ALA A 188 11.96 28.63 18.40
CA ALA A 188 13.18 28.44 19.18
C ALA A 188 13.51 29.69 19.99
N TRP A 189 14.00 29.52 21.21
CA TRP A 189 14.38 30.61 22.12
C TRP A 189 15.40 30.16 23.16
N GLY A 190 15.91 31.09 23.97
CA GLY A 190 16.89 30.83 25.02
C GLY A 190 18.33 31.06 24.54
N SER A 191 19.27 30.35 25.16
CA SER A 191 20.70 30.50 24.93
C SER A 191 21.09 30.28 23.47
N SER A 192 21.93 31.16 22.94
CA SER A 192 22.55 31.03 21.61
C SER A 192 21.57 31.00 20.42
N ILE A 193 20.30 31.36 20.62
CA ILE A 193 19.30 31.49 19.56
C ILE A 193 19.16 32.96 19.13
N ALA A 194 19.29 33.21 17.83
CA ALA A 194 19.13 34.54 17.26
C ALA A 194 17.68 35.02 17.29
N GLN A 195 17.47 36.24 17.79
CA GLN A 195 16.17 36.89 17.70
C GLN A 195 15.91 37.39 16.27
N SER A 196 14.81 36.95 15.67
CA SER A 196 14.39 37.38 14.34
C SER A 196 12.88 37.64 14.31
N LYS A 197 12.49 38.79 13.74
CA LYS A 197 11.08 39.13 13.48
C LYS A 197 10.57 38.58 12.15
N LEU A 198 11.46 38.06 11.30
CA LEU A 198 11.10 37.51 10.00
C LEU A 198 10.66 36.05 10.16
N LYS A 199 9.48 35.72 9.63
CA LYS A 199 9.06 34.33 9.43
C LYS A 199 10.02 33.66 8.43
N ARG A 200 10.55 32.50 8.78
CA ARG A 200 11.46 31.72 7.94
C ARG A 200 10.97 30.29 7.83
N VAL A 201 11.14 29.70 6.66
CA VAL A 201 10.87 28.27 6.43
C VAL A 201 12.14 27.50 6.75
N VAL A 202 12.04 26.54 7.65
CA VAL A 202 13.12 25.62 8.03
C VAL A 202 12.66 24.22 7.68
N ASN A 203 13.50 23.43 7.00
CA ASN A 203 13.16 22.04 6.75
C ASN A 203 13.31 21.27 8.07
N GLN A 204 12.41 20.35 8.37
CA GLN A 204 12.49 19.56 9.60
C GLN A 204 13.81 18.77 9.72
N VAL A 205 14.40 18.33 8.59
CA VAL A 205 15.74 17.68 8.56
C VAL A 205 16.89 18.60 9.00
N ASP A 206 16.71 19.92 8.94
CA ASP A 206 17.69 20.92 9.38
C ASP A 206 17.73 21.04 10.92
N LEU A 207 16.76 20.44 11.65
CA LEU A 207 16.74 20.47 13.13
C LEU A 207 17.84 19.64 13.76
N ALA A 208 18.22 18.51 13.15
CA ALA A 208 19.29 17.66 13.65
C ALA A 208 20.64 18.40 13.75
N PRO A 209 21.16 19.04 12.67
CA PRO A 209 22.39 19.82 12.78
C PRO A 209 22.24 21.06 13.68
N LEU A 210 21.05 21.65 13.78
CA LEU A 210 20.78 22.77 14.71
C LEU A 210 20.95 22.33 16.17
N MET A 211 20.26 21.28 16.60
CA MET A 211 20.35 20.76 17.97
C MET A 211 21.77 20.34 18.33
N SER A 212 22.46 19.62 17.42
CA SER A 212 23.86 19.24 17.63
C SER A 212 24.78 20.44 17.83
N SER A 213 24.55 21.51 17.07
CA SER A 213 25.34 22.74 17.18
C SER A 213 25.06 23.49 18.49
N LEU A 214 23.81 23.52 18.94
CA LEU A 214 23.41 24.19 20.19
C LEU A 214 24.03 23.54 21.43
N ILE A 215 24.05 22.21 21.47
CA ILE A 215 24.62 21.49 22.62
C ILE A 215 26.11 21.14 22.43
N GLY A 216 26.71 21.42 21.27
CA GLY A 216 28.14 21.22 21.02
C GLY A 216 28.55 19.74 20.89
N ILE A 217 27.75 18.94 20.18
CA ILE A 217 28.05 17.55 19.83
C ILE A 217 28.30 17.38 18.33
N ALA A 218 28.81 16.20 17.94
CA ALA A 218 28.94 15.85 16.54
C ALA A 218 27.56 15.80 15.85
N ILE A 219 27.49 16.30 14.61
CA ILE A 219 26.29 16.18 13.78
C ILE A 219 26.07 14.70 13.45
N PRO A 220 24.83 14.18 13.58
CA PRO A 220 24.50 12.80 13.26
C PRO A 220 25.08 12.30 11.94
N MET A 221 25.68 11.12 11.95
CA MET A 221 26.34 10.55 10.77
C MET A 221 25.43 10.41 9.55
N ASN A 222 24.13 10.17 9.76
CA ASN A 222 23.12 10.04 8.69
C ASN A 222 22.35 11.34 8.42
N SER A 223 22.73 12.47 9.05
CA SER A 223 22.08 13.76 8.79
C SER A 223 22.31 14.16 7.34
N VAL A 224 21.23 14.62 6.69
CA VAL A 224 21.27 15.28 5.38
C VAL A 224 20.86 16.76 5.46
N GLY A 225 20.66 17.26 6.69
CA GLY A 225 20.22 18.62 6.97
C GLY A 225 21.32 19.65 6.81
N ILE A 226 20.89 20.90 6.60
CA ILE A 226 21.77 22.06 6.43
C ILE A 226 21.55 23.00 7.61
N LEU A 227 22.61 23.28 8.37
CA LEU A 227 22.56 24.19 9.50
C LEU A 227 22.21 25.61 9.05
N ARG A 228 21.13 26.16 9.60
CA ARG A 228 20.71 27.55 9.40
C ARG A 228 21.45 28.46 10.39
N LEU A 229 22.61 28.97 10.00
CA LEU A 229 23.46 29.84 10.85
C LEU A 229 22.77 31.11 11.35
N GLU A 230 21.72 31.52 10.65
CA GLU A 230 20.89 32.68 10.97
C GLU A 230 20.05 32.47 12.23
N LEU A 231 19.84 31.22 12.67
CA LEU A 231 19.16 30.88 13.91
C LEU A 231 20.10 30.92 15.12
N LEU A 232 21.41 31.03 14.90
CA LEU A 232 22.41 31.01 15.96
C LEU A 232 22.88 32.43 16.31
N ASP A 233 22.84 32.77 17.59
CA ASP A 233 23.44 33.99 18.15
C ASP A 233 24.75 33.67 18.85
N VAL A 234 25.77 33.38 18.03
CA VAL A 234 27.12 33.04 18.47
C VAL A 234 28.15 33.79 17.64
N GLN A 235 29.38 33.86 18.16
CA GLN A 235 30.51 34.48 17.46
C GLN A 235 30.72 33.88 16.06
N SER A 236 31.14 34.70 15.09
CA SER A 236 31.36 34.27 13.70
C SER A 236 32.30 33.07 13.58
N GLU A 237 33.29 32.96 14.46
CA GLU A 237 34.19 31.79 14.51
C GLU A 237 33.44 30.49 14.82
N MET A 238 32.53 30.51 15.78
CA MET A 238 31.68 29.35 16.14
C MET A 238 30.71 29.00 15.01
N LYS A 239 30.13 30.01 14.34
CA LYS A 239 29.28 29.81 13.14
C LYS A 239 30.05 29.10 12.03
N TYR A 240 31.28 29.53 11.78
CA TYR A 240 32.19 28.89 10.84
C TYR A 240 32.48 27.44 11.24
N GLN A 241 32.86 27.18 12.49
CA GLN A 241 33.17 25.82 12.96
C GLN A 241 31.96 24.89 12.80
N ALA A 242 30.76 25.34 13.14
CA ALA A 242 29.54 24.57 12.99
C ALA A 242 29.22 24.27 11.51
N ALA A 243 29.32 25.26 10.62
CA ALA A 243 29.14 25.07 9.18
C ALA A 243 30.18 24.12 8.56
N CYS A 244 31.44 24.25 8.97
CA CYS A 244 32.53 23.39 8.54
C CYS A 244 32.33 21.95 9.01
N ASN A 245 31.88 21.74 10.25
CA ASN A 245 31.54 20.40 10.76
C ASN A 245 30.35 19.79 10.02
N ASN A 246 29.35 20.58 9.65
CA ASN A 246 28.21 20.11 8.84
C ASN A 246 28.68 19.67 7.44
N LEU A 247 29.56 20.44 6.79
CA LEU A 247 30.14 20.05 5.51
C LEU A 247 31.00 18.79 5.63
N LYS A 248 31.90 18.72 6.62
CA LYS A 248 32.77 17.55 6.85
C LYS A 248 31.95 16.28 7.05
N GLN A 249 30.88 16.35 7.84
CA GLN A 249 30.01 15.20 8.06
C GLN A 249 29.33 14.72 6.75
N MET A 250 28.86 15.63 5.90
CA MET A 250 28.29 15.29 4.59
C MET A 250 29.35 14.72 3.63
N VAL A 251 30.55 15.32 3.62
CA VAL A 251 31.69 14.88 2.79
C VAL A 251 32.18 13.49 3.19
N GLU A 252 32.16 13.16 4.48
CA GLU A 252 32.55 11.83 4.96
C GLU A 252 31.57 10.77 4.45
N GLN A 253 30.26 11.02 4.54
CA GLN A 253 29.25 10.13 3.95
C GLN A 253 29.51 9.92 2.45
N TYR A 254 29.72 11.02 1.70
CA TYR A 254 30.04 10.96 0.28
C TYR A 254 31.31 10.14 0.01
N SER A 255 32.37 10.35 0.77
CA SER A 255 33.67 9.71 0.56
C SER A 255 33.58 8.21 0.77
N ILE A 256 32.90 7.77 1.84
CA ILE A 256 32.67 6.35 2.14
C ILE A 256 31.84 5.71 1.02
N THR A 257 30.70 6.29 0.65
CA THR A 257 29.83 5.71 -0.38
C THR A 257 30.53 5.67 -1.74
N ARG A 258 31.29 6.72 -2.10
CA ARG A 258 32.05 6.76 -3.35
C ARG A 258 33.12 5.66 -3.39
N GLU A 259 33.91 5.51 -2.34
CA GLU A 259 34.97 4.48 -2.29
C GLU A 259 34.39 3.06 -2.31
N GLU A 260 33.25 2.83 -1.64
CA GLU A 260 32.51 1.56 -1.74
C GLU A 260 32.10 1.27 -3.19
N ARG A 261 31.53 2.25 -3.91
CA ARG A 261 31.15 2.09 -5.32
C ARG A 261 32.35 1.91 -6.23
N LYS A 262 33.43 2.65 -6.00
CA LYS A 262 34.67 2.54 -6.78
C LYS A 262 35.33 1.17 -6.64
N ARG A 263 35.26 0.54 -5.46
CA ARG A 263 35.79 -0.81 -5.22
C ARG A 263 34.97 -1.92 -5.85
N THR A 264 33.64 -1.72 -5.97
CA THR A 264 32.72 -2.74 -6.48
C THR A 264 32.52 -2.67 -8.00
N VAL A 265 32.63 -1.47 -8.61
CA VAL A 265 32.49 -1.29 -10.06
C VAL A 265 33.81 -1.63 -10.77
N LEU A 266 33.74 -2.21 -11.98
CA LEU A 266 34.93 -2.39 -12.81
C LEU A 266 35.59 -1.03 -13.12
N PRO A 267 36.92 -0.89 -13.00
CA PRO A 267 37.60 0.41 -13.16
C PRO A 267 37.25 1.16 -14.46
N MET A 268 37.06 0.46 -15.58
CA MET A 268 36.68 1.07 -16.87
C MET A 268 35.24 1.59 -16.92
N LEU A 269 34.35 1.14 -16.03
CA LEU A 269 32.93 1.51 -15.99
C LEU A 269 32.61 2.49 -14.86
N PHE A 270 33.58 2.78 -13.99
CA PHE A 270 33.41 3.74 -12.91
C PHE A 270 33.34 5.17 -13.46
N ARG A 271 32.30 5.92 -13.09
CA ARG A 271 32.05 7.30 -13.50
C ARG A 271 31.88 8.20 -12.28
N GLU A 272 32.68 9.25 -12.24
CA GLU A 272 32.60 10.28 -11.22
C GLU A 272 31.38 11.18 -11.38
N TYR A 273 30.98 11.83 -10.29
CA TYR A 273 30.00 12.90 -10.32
C TYR A 273 30.68 14.23 -10.67
N ASN A 274 30.34 14.79 -11.84
CA ASN A 274 31.02 16.00 -12.36
C ASN A 274 30.87 17.24 -11.46
N GLY A 275 29.78 17.34 -10.69
CA GLY A 275 29.49 18.51 -9.85
C GLY A 275 30.26 18.57 -8.52
N PHE A 276 30.88 17.47 -8.10
CA PHE A 276 31.61 17.37 -6.83
C PHE A 276 32.64 16.24 -6.90
N THR A 277 33.92 16.60 -6.99
CA THR A 277 35.03 15.64 -7.14
C THR A 277 36.05 15.82 -6.02
N PRO A 278 36.93 14.83 -5.77
CA PRO A 278 38.00 14.98 -4.78
C PRO A 278 38.93 16.17 -5.05
N VAL A 279 39.14 16.54 -6.32
CA VAL A 279 39.95 17.71 -6.71
C VAL A 279 39.24 19.01 -6.33
N ILE A 280 37.92 19.07 -6.51
CA ILE A 280 37.11 20.21 -6.08
C ILE A 280 37.14 20.32 -4.56
N LEU A 281 36.99 19.20 -3.85
CA LEU A 281 37.05 19.17 -2.39
C LEU A 281 38.38 19.74 -1.86
N GLN A 282 39.51 19.34 -2.43
CA GLN A 282 40.82 19.89 -2.07
C GLN A 282 40.91 21.41 -2.29
N ARG A 283 40.31 21.93 -3.36
CA ARG A 283 40.24 23.38 -3.62
C ARG A 283 39.35 24.10 -2.61
N VAL A 284 38.21 23.52 -2.26
CA VAL A 284 37.30 24.07 -1.24
C VAL A 284 38.00 24.11 0.11
N ASP A 285 38.66 23.02 0.53
CA ASP A 285 39.41 22.98 1.79
C ASP A 285 40.51 24.04 1.83
N SER A 286 41.28 24.18 0.73
CA SER A 286 42.33 25.19 0.62
C SER A 286 41.79 26.63 0.72
N GLU A 287 40.64 26.88 0.10
CA GLU A 287 39.99 28.20 0.12
C GLU A 287 39.38 28.53 1.49
N VAL A 288 38.78 27.54 2.15
CA VAL A 288 38.29 27.68 3.52
C VAL A 288 39.44 28.03 4.47
N LEU A 289 40.57 27.31 4.38
CA LEU A 289 41.76 27.61 5.18
C LEU A 289 42.27 29.04 4.93
N ARG A 290 42.34 29.47 3.66
CA ARG A 290 42.75 30.84 3.29
C ARG A 290 41.84 31.91 3.93
N LEU A 291 40.53 31.69 3.93
CA LEU A 291 39.56 32.60 4.54
C LEU A 291 39.68 32.64 6.06
N VAL A 292 39.95 31.50 6.69
CA VAL A 292 40.16 31.38 8.14
C VAL A 292 41.46 32.07 8.57
N ASP A 293 42.56 31.88 7.83
CA ASP A 293 43.84 32.56 8.08
C ASP A 293 43.69 34.08 7.97
N SER A 294 42.79 34.54 7.10
CA SER A 294 42.43 35.95 6.93
C SER A 294 41.39 36.45 7.95
N ARG A 295 41.00 35.62 8.93
CA ARG A 295 39.92 35.88 9.93
C ARG A 295 38.56 36.25 9.32
N ARG A 296 38.27 35.82 8.09
CA ARG A 296 37.00 36.06 7.40
C ARG A 296 36.02 34.90 7.65
N PHE A 297 35.65 34.70 8.92
CA PHE A 297 34.85 33.56 9.34
C PHE A 297 33.46 33.48 8.69
N ASP A 298 32.76 34.60 8.53
CA ASP A 298 31.43 34.59 7.90
C ASP A 298 31.50 34.13 6.43
N ALA A 299 32.54 34.54 5.70
CA ALA A 299 32.77 34.11 4.32
C ALA A 299 33.14 32.62 4.25
N ALA A 300 33.96 32.14 5.20
CA ALA A 300 34.29 30.72 5.30
C ALA A 300 33.04 29.87 5.61
N ALA A 301 32.18 30.33 6.53
CA ALA A 301 30.94 29.66 6.88
C ALA A 301 29.97 29.60 5.68
N ALA A 302 29.81 30.72 4.96
CA ALA A 302 28.98 30.77 3.76
C ALA A 302 29.48 29.82 2.67
N LEU A 303 30.80 29.77 2.45
CA LEU A 303 31.42 28.84 1.50
C LEU A 303 31.13 27.39 1.89
N CYS A 304 31.29 27.01 3.17
CA CYS A 304 30.97 25.67 3.63
C CYS A 304 29.51 25.30 3.33
N LEU A 305 28.56 26.17 3.67
CA LEU A 305 27.13 25.93 3.43
C LEU A 305 26.78 25.83 1.94
N GLU A 306 27.45 26.59 1.07
CA GLU A 306 27.24 26.55 -0.38
C GLU A 306 27.57 25.17 -0.98
N TRP A 307 28.56 24.47 -0.40
CA TRP A 307 29.01 23.17 -0.90
C TRP A 307 28.25 21.97 -0.32
N ILE A 308 27.50 22.14 0.77
CA ILE A 308 26.70 21.04 1.36
C ILE A 308 25.68 20.47 0.37
N PRO A 309 24.86 21.29 -0.34
CA PRO A 309 23.92 20.76 -1.35
C PRO A 309 24.61 19.96 -2.45
N ARG A 310 25.79 20.41 -2.92
CA ARG A 310 26.54 19.71 -3.98
C ARG A 310 27.13 18.38 -3.49
N ALA A 311 27.61 18.34 -2.26
CA ALA A 311 28.04 17.09 -1.61
C ALA A 311 26.86 16.12 -1.43
N ARG A 312 25.68 16.63 -1.04
CA ARG A 312 24.43 15.85 -0.94
C ARG A 312 24.00 15.28 -2.29
N ASP A 313 24.05 16.06 -3.37
CA ASP A 313 23.70 15.59 -4.72
C ASP A 313 24.67 14.50 -5.20
N ALA A 314 25.97 14.64 -4.90
CA ALA A 314 26.97 13.62 -5.17
C ALA A 314 26.73 12.34 -4.36
N LEU A 315 26.37 12.47 -3.08
CA LEU A 315 25.98 11.35 -2.22
C LEU A 315 24.79 10.60 -2.83
N ILE A 316 23.74 11.31 -3.26
CA ILE A 316 22.55 10.73 -3.91
C ILE A 316 22.93 10.01 -5.21
N TYR A 317 23.82 10.59 -6.02
CA TYR A 317 24.31 9.96 -7.25
C TYR A 317 24.94 8.59 -6.98
N PHE A 318 25.83 8.48 -5.99
CA PHE A 318 26.48 7.20 -5.66
C PHE A 318 25.54 6.19 -4.98
N HIS A 319 24.51 6.65 -4.26
CA HIS A 319 23.43 5.78 -3.80
C HIS A 319 22.63 5.19 -4.97
N ARG A 320 22.41 5.97 -6.03
CA ARG A 320 21.64 5.57 -7.22
C ARG A 320 22.49 4.95 -8.34
N TYR A 321 23.77 4.68 -8.08
CA TYR A 321 24.75 4.31 -9.11
C TYR A 321 24.31 3.10 -9.98
N TYR A 322 23.73 2.08 -9.37
CA TYR A 322 23.28 0.86 -10.08
C TYR A 322 21.84 0.92 -10.59
N ARG A 323 21.10 2.02 -10.35
CA ARG A 323 19.65 2.11 -10.60
C ARG A 323 19.28 1.79 -12.04
N VAL A 324 20.03 2.32 -13.02
CA VAL A 324 19.76 2.09 -14.45
C VAL A 324 20.02 0.64 -14.84
N ILE A 325 21.16 0.08 -14.43
CA ILE A 325 21.56 -1.28 -14.82
C ILE A 325 20.62 -2.31 -14.19
N LEU A 326 20.33 -2.19 -12.88
CA LEU A 326 19.37 -3.06 -12.20
C LEU A 326 17.96 -2.89 -12.79
N GLY A 327 17.58 -1.66 -13.15
CA GLY A 327 16.31 -1.39 -13.82
C GLY A 327 16.18 -2.07 -15.19
N LEU A 328 17.24 -2.08 -15.99
CA LEU A 328 17.29 -2.82 -17.26
C LEU A 328 17.22 -4.33 -17.05
N ALA A 329 17.93 -4.86 -16.05
CA ALA A 329 17.87 -6.29 -15.71
C ALA A 329 16.45 -6.71 -15.31
N MET A 330 15.77 -5.89 -14.50
CA MET A 330 14.36 -6.11 -14.15
C MET A 330 13.43 -6.01 -15.36
N ALA A 331 13.63 -5.04 -16.25
CA ALA A 331 12.83 -4.96 -17.48
C ALA A 331 12.98 -6.21 -18.36
N ILE A 332 14.20 -6.72 -18.53
CA ILE A 332 14.44 -7.98 -19.24
C ILE A 332 13.72 -9.14 -18.54
N LEU A 333 13.73 -9.18 -17.20
CA LEU A 333 13.00 -10.20 -16.44
C LEU A 333 11.50 -10.14 -16.73
N PHE A 334 10.86 -8.97 -16.61
CA PHE A 334 9.43 -8.80 -16.89
C PHE A 334 9.07 -9.19 -18.33
N LEU A 335 9.86 -8.74 -19.31
CA LEU A 335 9.62 -9.03 -20.72
C LEU A 335 9.79 -10.53 -21.02
N SER A 336 10.88 -11.14 -20.55
CA SER A 336 11.13 -12.57 -20.76
C SER A 336 10.12 -13.46 -20.03
N TRP A 337 9.69 -13.05 -18.83
CA TRP A 337 8.62 -13.73 -18.10
C TRP A 337 7.28 -13.67 -18.83
N ASN A 338 6.91 -12.52 -19.39
CA ASN A 338 5.69 -12.40 -20.20
C ASN A 338 5.72 -13.30 -21.45
N VAL A 339 6.87 -13.36 -22.13
CA VAL A 339 7.06 -14.28 -23.26
C VAL A 339 6.94 -15.74 -22.79
N LEU A 340 7.54 -16.08 -21.66
CA LEU A 340 7.45 -17.42 -21.07
C LEU A 340 5.99 -17.80 -20.75
N LEU A 341 5.23 -16.90 -20.14
CA LEU A 341 3.82 -17.12 -19.83
C LEU A 341 2.97 -17.34 -21.08
N TYR A 342 3.18 -16.51 -22.11
CA TYR A 342 2.53 -16.68 -23.40
C TYR A 342 2.83 -18.07 -23.97
N LEU A 343 4.11 -18.45 -24.05
CA LEU A 343 4.54 -19.75 -24.58
C LEU A 343 4.02 -20.93 -23.74
N ALA A 344 3.98 -20.81 -22.42
CA ALA A 344 3.52 -21.86 -21.51
C ALA A 344 2.07 -22.29 -21.79
N VAL A 345 1.22 -21.33 -22.17
CA VAL A 345 -0.20 -21.57 -22.48
C VAL A 345 -0.41 -21.92 -23.95
N SER A 346 0.25 -21.19 -24.85
CA SER A 346 0.16 -21.41 -26.29
C SER A 346 0.71 -22.77 -26.73
N ARG A 347 1.71 -23.30 -26.02
CA ARG A 347 2.43 -24.53 -26.39
C ARG A 347 2.43 -25.58 -25.28
N ARG A 348 1.33 -25.66 -24.54
CA ARG A 348 1.15 -26.56 -23.38
C ARG A 348 1.49 -28.02 -23.72
N ASN A 349 1.07 -28.51 -24.89
CA ASN A 349 1.29 -29.90 -25.31
C ASN A 349 2.77 -30.19 -25.60
N THR A 350 3.47 -29.26 -26.27
CA THR A 350 4.91 -29.36 -26.53
C THR A 350 5.71 -29.36 -25.23
N ILE A 351 5.39 -28.47 -24.29
CA ILE A 351 6.09 -28.39 -22.99
C ILE A 351 5.83 -29.65 -22.15
N GLY A 352 4.60 -30.18 -22.15
CA GLY A 352 4.23 -31.41 -21.45
C GLY A 352 4.97 -32.66 -21.95
N GLN A 353 5.30 -32.73 -23.24
CA GLN A 353 6.04 -33.85 -23.84
C GLN A 353 7.55 -33.83 -23.51
N LEU A 354 8.12 -32.66 -23.24
CA LEU A 354 9.57 -32.45 -23.10
C LEU A 354 10.09 -32.53 -21.65
N GLY A 355 9.20 -32.53 -20.66
CA GLY A 355 9.55 -32.74 -19.25
C GLY A 355 10.59 -31.75 -18.70
N TYR A 356 11.49 -32.23 -17.83
CA TYR A 356 12.46 -31.39 -17.10
C TYR A 356 13.55 -30.74 -17.98
N ALA A 357 13.76 -31.21 -19.22
CA ALA A 357 14.84 -30.73 -20.08
C ALA A 357 14.69 -29.25 -20.48
N VAL A 358 13.46 -28.72 -20.48
CA VAL A 358 13.17 -27.31 -20.82
C VAL A 358 13.76 -26.35 -19.78
N PHE A 359 13.83 -26.77 -18.51
CA PHE A 359 14.31 -25.97 -17.38
C PHE A 359 15.84 -25.96 -17.23
N MET A 360 16.53 -26.82 -17.99
CA MET A 360 17.99 -26.91 -17.95
C MET A 360 18.63 -25.95 -18.95
N PRO A 361 19.54 -25.05 -18.51
CA PRO A 361 20.26 -24.18 -19.42
C PRO A 361 21.18 -25.00 -20.33
N ARG A 362 21.20 -24.68 -21.63
CA ARG A 362 22.17 -25.26 -22.57
C ARG A 362 23.58 -24.75 -22.25
N ILE A 363 24.60 -25.39 -22.84
CA ILE A 363 26.03 -25.13 -22.56
C ILE A 363 26.37 -23.63 -22.66
N ILE A 364 25.98 -22.95 -23.75
CA ILE A 364 26.32 -21.53 -23.96
C ILE A 364 25.67 -20.63 -22.89
N PRO A 365 24.33 -20.64 -22.68
CA PRO A 365 23.74 -19.87 -21.59
C PRO A 365 24.26 -20.22 -20.19
N LEU A 366 24.61 -21.49 -19.94
CA LEU A 366 25.22 -21.92 -18.68
C LEU A 366 26.59 -21.26 -18.46
N ILE A 367 27.43 -21.20 -19.51
CA ILE A 367 28.71 -20.49 -19.45
C ILE A 367 28.48 -19.01 -19.14
N VAL A 368 27.50 -18.36 -19.78
CA VAL A 368 27.16 -16.95 -19.52
C VAL A 368 26.72 -16.74 -18.07
N LEU A 369 25.84 -17.60 -17.54
CA LEU A 369 25.39 -17.54 -16.14
C LEU A 369 26.57 -17.67 -15.16
N ILE A 370 27.48 -18.62 -15.40
CA ILE A 370 28.68 -18.82 -14.58
C ILE A 370 29.60 -17.60 -14.66
N LEU A 371 29.86 -17.08 -15.85
CA LEU A 371 30.71 -15.89 -16.03
C LEU A 371 30.14 -14.66 -15.31
N VAL A 372 28.83 -14.43 -15.41
CA VAL A 372 28.16 -13.33 -14.69
C VAL A 372 28.22 -13.56 -13.17
N ALA A 373 27.99 -14.78 -12.68
CA ALA A 373 28.10 -15.09 -11.26
C ALA A 373 29.52 -14.87 -10.73
N LEU A 374 30.54 -15.30 -11.47
CA LEU A 374 31.96 -15.07 -11.14
C LEU A 374 32.30 -13.58 -11.15
N LEU A 375 31.76 -12.81 -12.09
CA LEU A 375 31.96 -11.36 -12.13
C LEU A 375 31.34 -10.68 -10.91
N LEU A 376 30.11 -11.02 -10.54
CA LEU A 376 29.43 -10.47 -9.36
C LEU A 376 30.16 -10.83 -8.06
N TYR A 377 30.69 -12.05 -7.98
CA TYR A 377 31.52 -12.50 -6.86
C TYR A 377 32.83 -11.71 -6.78
N TYR A 378 33.53 -11.54 -7.90
CA TYR A 378 34.75 -10.74 -7.98
C TYR A 378 34.51 -9.27 -7.58
N GLN A 379 33.37 -8.71 -7.98
CA GLN A 379 32.93 -7.36 -7.63
C GLN A 379 32.44 -7.21 -6.18
N GLN A 380 32.41 -8.30 -5.40
CA GLN A 380 31.92 -8.32 -4.01
C GLN A 380 30.50 -7.74 -3.89
N MET A 381 29.65 -8.03 -4.87
CA MET A 381 28.28 -7.53 -4.88
C MET A 381 27.45 -8.21 -3.79
N PRO A 382 26.49 -7.50 -3.17
CA PRO A 382 25.52 -8.12 -2.26
C PRO A 382 24.79 -9.28 -2.93
N ILE A 383 24.42 -10.30 -2.16
CA ILE A 383 23.73 -11.51 -2.65
C ILE A 383 22.43 -11.16 -3.40
N SER A 384 21.75 -10.09 -3.00
CA SER A 384 20.56 -9.58 -3.69
C SER A 384 20.81 -9.27 -5.17
N ASN A 385 21.99 -8.75 -5.53
CA ASN A 385 22.35 -8.43 -6.91
C ASN A 385 22.51 -9.69 -7.78
N PHE A 386 22.91 -10.83 -7.18
CA PHE A 386 22.97 -12.10 -7.92
C PHE A 386 21.58 -12.49 -8.44
N VAL A 387 20.54 -12.31 -7.62
CA VAL A 387 19.16 -12.58 -8.04
C VAL A 387 18.77 -11.67 -9.19
N TYR A 388 19.04 -10.36 -9.08
CA TYR A 388 18.67 -9.37 -10.11
C TYR A 388 19.32 -9.62 -11.47
N PHE A 389 20.57 -10.11 -11.51
CA PHE A 389 21.28 -10.35 -12.76
C PHE A 389 21.13 -11.77 -13.30
N LEU A 390 21.13 -12.80 -12.46
CA LEU A 390 21.09 -14.19 -12.91
C LEU A 390 19.68 -14.64 -13.29
N LEU A 391 18.65 -14.18 -12.57
CA LEU A 391 17.26 -14.57 -12.83
C LEU A 391 16.78 -14.19 -14.25
N PRO A 392 16.94 -12.95 -14.75
CA PRO A 392 16.55 -12.62 -16.12
C PRO A 392 17.28 -13.48 -17.15
N LEU A 393 18.59 -13.72 -16.96
CA LEU A 393 19.38 -14.56 -17.86
C LEU A 393 18.88 -16.01 -17.88
N TYR A 394 18.52 -16.54 -16.71
CA TYR A 394 17.94 -17.87 -16.59
C TYR A 394 16.57 -17.97 -17.28
N VAL A 395 15.68 -17.00 -17.05
CA VAL A 395 14.34 -16.98 -17.69
C VAL A 395 14.46 -16.85 -19.21
N VAL A 396 15.34 -15.98 -19.71
CA VAL A 396 15.65 -15.87 -21.15
C VAL A 396 16.13 -17.20 -21.71
N THR A 397 16.94 -17.95 -20.96
CA THR A 397 17.40 -19.28 -21.38
C THR A 397 16.24 -20.26 -21.56
N ILE A 398 15.29 -20.27 -20.63
CA ILE A 398 14.07 -21.11 -20.73
C ILE A 398 13.27 -20.71 -21.98
N VAL A 399 13.08 -19.41 -22.22
CA VAL A 399 12.38 -18.91 -23.40
C VAL A 399 13.06 -19.38 -24.69
N ILE A 400 14.38 -19.23 -24.78
CA ILE A 400 15.17 -19.68 -25.93
C ILE A 400 15.04 -21.20 -26.11
N ASN A 401 15.10 -21.98 -25.03
CA ASN A 401 14.91 -23.44 -25.09
C ASN A 401 13.55 -23.79 -25.73
N ILE A 402 12.46 -23.17 -25.28
CA ILE A 402 11.11 -23.44 -25.80
C ILE A 402 11.00 -23.05 -27.28
N ILE A 403 11.54 -21.89 -27.67
CA ILE A 403 11.52 -21.41 -29.06
C ILE A 403 12.33 -22.33 -29.97
N LEU A 404 13.57 -22.67 -29.58
CA LEU A 404 14.44 -23.56 -30.35
C LEU A 404 13.85 -24.95 -30.51
N LEU A 405 13.16 -25.47 -29.48
CA LEU A 405 12.52 -26.78 -29.55
C LEU A 405 11.30 -26.79 -30.48
N SER A 406 10.53 -25.71 -30.49
CA SER A 406 9.35 -25.59 -31.35
C SER A 406 9.72 -25.33 -32.81
N THR A 407 10.90 -24.78 -33.06
CA THR A 407 11.36 -24.32 -34.38
C THR A 407 12.86 -24.60 -34.52
N PRO A 408 13.26 -25.88 -34.64
CA PRO A 408 14.67 -26.29 -34.61
C PRO A 408 15.53 -25.67 -35.72
N ASN A 409 14.92 -25.20 -36.81
CA ASN A 409 15.60 -24.60 -37.98
C ASN A 409 15.48 -23.07 -38.06
N LEU A 410 15.10 -22.36 -37.00
CA LEU A 410 14.89 -20.89 -36.98
C LEU A 410 16.15 -20.07 -37.32
N PHE A 411 17.34 -20.59 -37.02
CA PHE A 411 18.61 -19.88 -37.29
C PHE A 411 19.21 -20.21 -38.66
N ASN A 412 18.50 -20.94 -39.52
CA ASN A 412 18.95 -21.22 -40.89
C ASN A 412 18.52 -20.10 -41.85
N ARG A 413 19.49 -19.44 -42.50
CA ARG A 413 19.32 -18.19 -43.28
C ARG A 413 18.30 -18.33 -44.42
N GLN A 414 18.17 -19.50 -45.04
CA GLN A 414 17.22 -19.78 -46.13
C GLN A 414 15.73 -19.73 -45.69
N ASN A 415 15.43 -20.01 -44.42
CA ASN A 415 14.05 -19.98 -43.92
C ASN A 415 13.58 -18.57 -43.57
N TRP A 416 14.48 -17.61 -43.31
CA TRP A 416 14.10 -16.21 -43.06
C TRP A 416 13.49 -15.60 -44.33
N ASP A 417 14.13 -15.78 -45.49
CA ASP A 417 13.60 -15.27 -46.76
C ASP A 417 12.25 -15.92 -47.14
N THR A 418 12.03 -17.18 -46.75
CA THR A 418 10.78 -17.91 -46.98
C THR A 418 9.68 -17.52 -45.98
N TYR A 419 10.07 -17.16 -44.75
CA TYR A 419 9.16 -16.68 -43.70
C TYR A 419 8.69 -15.25 -44.01
N PHE A 420 9.62 -14.35 -44.35
CA PHE A 420 9.31 -12.95 -44.72
C PHE A 420 8.52 -12.85 -46.04
N SER A 421 8.75 -13.74 -47.01
CA SER A 421 7.97 -13.75 -48.26
C SER A 421 6.54 -14.29 -48.12
N LYS A 422 6.22 -15.03 -47.05
CA LYS A 422 4.85 -15.50 -46.72
C LYS A 422 4.07 -14.54 -45.82
N ILE A 423 4.68 -13.45 -45.35
CA ILE A 423 3.99 -12.51 -44.46
C ILE A 423 3.01 -11.67 -45.29
N ASN A 424 1.72 -11.99 -45.17
CA ASN A 424 0.65 -11.18 -45.74
C ASN A 424 0.68 -9.77 -45.11
N LYS A 425 0.80 -8.72 -45.94
CA LYS A 425 0.76 -7.32 -45.49
C LYS A 425 -0.47 -7.00 -44.64
N GLN A 426 -1.62 -7.62 -44.92
CA GLN A 426 -2.84 -7.47 -44.10
C GLN A 426 -2.66 -8.01 -42.68
N LYS A 427 -1.99 -9.15 -42.51
CA LYS A 427 -1.73 -9.72 -41.17
C LYS A 427 -0.77 -8.82 -40.37
N ILE A 428 0.24 -8.23 -41.00
CA ILE A 428 1.13 -7.26 -40.33
C ILE A 428 0.35 -6.04 -39.86
N ILE A 429 -0.44 -5.43 -40.75
CA ILE A 429 -1.24 -4.24 -40.42
C ILE A 429 -2.20 -4.56 -39.27
N GLN A 430 -2.86 -5.72 -39.31
CA GLN A 430 -3.75 -6.18 -38.26
C GLN A 430 -3.02 -6.39 -36.92
N THR A 431 -1.83 -7.01 -36.93
CA THR A 431 -1.01 -7.19 -35.72
C THR A 431 -0.53 -5.85 -35.15
N LEU A 432 -0.08 -4.92 -36.00
CA LEU A 432 0.32 -3.58 -35.58
C LEU A 432 -0.86 -2.81 -34.98
N PHE A 433 -2.05 -2.93 -35.58
CA PHE A 433 -3.27 -2.32 -35.07
C PHE A 433 -3.65 -2.86 -33.68
N TYR A 434 -3.61 -4.19 -33.49
CA TYR A 434 -3.90 -4.79 -32.18
C TYR A 434 -2.87 -4.43 -31.12
N ASN A 435 -1.59 -4.39 -31.47
CA ASN A 435 -0.54 -3.92 -30.55
C ASN A 435 -0.71 -2.45 -30.19
N ALA A 436 -1.11 -1.59 -31.15
CA ALA A 436 -1.39 -0.19 -30.88
C ALA A 436 -2.58 -0.03 -29.92
N ILE A 437 -3.68 -0.77 -30.13
CA ILE A 437 -4.81 -0.79 -29.19
C ILE A 437 -4.35 -1.22 -27.81
N PHE A 438 -3.56 -2.30 -27.72
CA PHE A 438 -3.07 -2.80 -26.45
C PHE A 438 -2.22 -1.76 -25.70
N ILE A 439 -1.27 -1.11 -26.38
CA ILE A 439 -0.43 -0.06 -25.78
C ILE A 439 -1.29 1.12 -25.32
N VAL A 440 -2.26 1.55 -26.12
CA VAL A 440 -3.19 2.63 -25.75
C VAL A 440 -4.02 2.23 -24.54
N SER A 441 -4.55 1.00 -24.48
CA SER A 441 -5.30 0.50 -23.32
C SER A 441 -4.44 0.50 -22.05
N ILE A 442 -3.20 0.00 -22.11
CA ILE A 442 -2.28 0.05 -20.97
C ILE A 442 -2.02 1.51 -20.55
N GLY A 443 -1.80 2.42 -21.51
CA GLY A 443 -1.63 3.84 -21.23
C GLY A 443 -2.83 4.44 -20.49
N VAL A 444 -4.06 4.15 -20.94
CA VAL A 444 -5.29 4.61 -20.30
C VAL A 444 -5.40 4.08 -18.86
N PHE A 445 -5.09 2.80 -18.64
CA PHE A 445 -5.07 2.21 -17.30
C PHE A 445 -4.01 2.84 -16.39
N ILE A 446 -2.79 3.11 -16.90
CA ILE A 446 -1.75 3.83 -16.14
C ILE A 446 -2.27 5.20 -15.68
N VAL A 447 -2.90 5.97 -16.58
CA VAL A 447 -3.43 7.28 -16.23
C VAL A 447 -4.57 7.16 -15.21
N ALA A 448 -5.40 6.11 -15.27
CA ALA A 448 -6.49 5.89 -14.31
C ALA A 448 -6.02 5.71 -12.85
N PHE A 449 -4.78 5.23 -12.63
CA PHE A 449 -4.17 5.17 -11.29
C PHE A 449 -3.79 6.54 -10.73
N TYR A 450 -3.53 7.53 -11.58
CA TYR A 450 -3.22 8.90 -11.17
C TYR A 450 -4.47 9.77 -11.15
N GLU A 451 -5.30 9.64 -12.19
CA GLU A 451 -6.51 10.43 -12.42
C GLU A 451 -7.74 9.54 -12.51
N ARG A 452 -8.45 9.46 -11.39
CA ARG A 452 -9.67 8.68 -11.20
C ARG A 452 -10.76 9.00 -12.22
N SER A 453 -10.80 10.25 -12.70
CA SER A 453 -11.76 10.73 -13.69
C SER A 453 -11.70 9.96 -15.01
N ILE A 454 -10.56 9.35 -15.34
CA ILE A 454 -10.39 8.49 -16.52
C ILE A 454 -11.25 7.22 -16.44
N LEU A 455 -11.56 6.73 -15.24
CA LEU A 455 -12.47 5.58 -15.07
C LEU A 455 -13.88 5.90 -15.59
N SER A 456 -14.32 7.16 -15.51
CA SER A 456 -15.59 7.57 -16.13
C SER A 456 -15.56 7.36 -17.65
N ILE A 457 -14.43 7.66 -18.29
CA ILE A 457 -14.24 7.46 -19.73
C ILE A 457 -14.26 5.96 -20.06
N ILE A 458 -13.58 5.13 -19.26
CA ILE A 458 -13.60 3.67 -19.41
C ILE A 458 -15.03 3.13 -19.26
N ILE A 459 -15.79 3.58 -18.26
CA ILE A 459 -17.18 3.16 -18.02
C ILE A 459 -18.09 3.60 -19.18
N VAL A 460 -17.91 4.81 -19.71
CA VAL A 460 -18.67 5.29 -20.88
C VAL A 460 -18.34 4.43 -22.11
N PHE A 461 -17.08 4.06 -22.32
CA PHE A 461 -16.70 3.13 -23.40
C PHE A 461 -17.35 1.75 -23.21
N LEU A 462 -17.38 1.24 -21.97
CA LEU A 462 -18.08 0.00 -21.62
C LEU A 462 -19.60 0.10 -21.90
N ALA A 463 -20.22 1.28 -21.81
CA ALA A 463 -21.64 1.46 -22.13
C ALA A 463 -21.98 1.04 -23.58
N PHE A 464 -21.02 1.16 -24.50
CA PHE A 464 -21.15 0.77 -25.91
C PHE A 464 -20.66 -0.65 -26.20
N LEU A 465 -20.15 -1.38 -25.20
CA LEU A 465 -19.63 -2.73 -25.36
C LEU A 465 -20.60 -3.70 -26.08
N PRO A 466 -21.91 -3.76 -25.76
CA PRO A 466 -22.83 -4.67 -26.42
C PRO A 466 -22.97 -4.37 -27.92
N PHE A 467 -22.91 -3.09 -28.31
CA PHE A 467 -22.94 -2.67 -29.70
C PHE A 467 -21.67 -3.08 -30.45
N ILE A 468 -20.50 -2.88 -29.82
CA ILE A 468 -19.20 -3.29 -30.36
C ILE A 468 -19.15 -4.82 -30.58
N GLN A 469 -19.77 -5.58 -29.69
CA GLN A 469 -19.83 -7.05 -29.77
C GLN A 469 -21.00 -7.57 -30.63
N GLY A 470 -21.87 -6.70 -31.16
CA GLY A 470 -23.04 -7.10 -31.94
C GLY A 470 -24.14 -7.81 -31.13
N ILE A 471 -24.17 -7.62 -29.81
CA ILE A 471 -25.14 -8.25 -28.89
C ILE A 471 -26.40 -7.40 -28.80
N THR A 472 -27.54 -7.95 -29.24
CA THR A 472 -28.84 -7.28 -29.21
C THR A 472 -29.81 -7.99 -28.26
N LEU A 473 -29.84 -7.60 -26.98
CA LEU A 473 -30.67 -8.19 -25.93
C LEU A 473 -31.53 -7.13 -25.22
N PHE A 474 -32.74 -6.89 -25.70
CA PHE A 474 -33.69 -5.99 -25.03
C PHE A 474 -34.38 -6.71 -23.86
N PRO A 475 -34.55 -6.08 -22.68
CA PRO A 475 -34.20 -4.70 -22.30
C PRO A 475 -32.79 -4.52 -21.70
N TRP A 476 -31.99 -5.58 -21.61
CA TRP A 476 -30.69 -5.60 -20.94
C TRP A 476 -29.69 -4.56 -21.47
N ASN A 477 -29.64 -4.33 -22.79
CA ASN A 477 -28.79 -3.29 -23.39
C ASN A 477 -29.09 -1.88 -22.85
N VAL A 478 -30.37 -1.54 -22.66
CA VAL A 478 -30.79 -0.22 -22.16
C VAL A 478 -30.42 -0.07 -20.69
N ILE A 479 -30.68 -1.11 -19.89
CA ILE A 479 -30.36 -1.11 -18.47
C ILE A 479 -28.84 -1.00 -18.27
N TRP A 480 -28.05 -1.74 -19.06
CA TRP A 480 -26.59 -1.64 -19.08
C TRP A 480 -26.11 -0.21 -19.35
N PHE A 481 -26.61 0.40 -20.43
CA PHE A 481 -26.22 1.76 -20.81
C PHE A 481 -26.53 2.76 -19.69
N VAL A 482 -27.75 2.72 -19.14
CA VAL A 482 -28.15 3.62 -18.04
C VAL A 482 -27.26 3.43 -16.80
N ILE A 483 -26.99 2.18 -16.40
CA ILE A 483 -26.15 1.90 -15.24
C ILE A 483 -24.71 2.36 -15.47
N CYS A 484 -24.14 2.16 -16.66
CA CYS A 484 -22.83 2.71 -17.01
C CYS A 484 -22.81 4.24 -16.87
N MET A 485 -23.81 4.94 -17.40
CA MET A 485 -23.85 6.41 -17.31
C MET A 485 -23.96 6.90 -15.86
N VAL A 486 -24.72 6.20 -15.02
CA VAL A 486 -24.80 6.52 -13.57
C VAL A 486 -23.47 6.19 -12.87
N LEU A 487 -22.88 5.03 -13.15
CA LEU A 487 -21.59 4.62 -12.56
C LEU A 487 -20.44 5.55 -12.96
N ALA A 488 -20.48 6.13 -14.16
CA ALA A 488 -19.48 7.09 -14.63
C ALA A 488 -19.45 8.40 -13.80
N VAL A 489 -20.48 8.69 -13.00
CA VAL A 489 -20.48 9.86 -12.11
C VAL A 489 -19.58 9.65 -10.89
N PHE A 490 -19.53 8.44 -10.33
CA PHE A 490 -18.85 8.18 -9.05
C PHE A 490 -17.33 8.47 -9.06
N PRO A 491 -16.57 8.15 -10.12
CA PRO A 491 -15.16 8.51 -10.18
C PRO A 491 -14.90 10.03 -10.18
N GLN A 492 -15.90 10.85 -10.51
CA GLN A 492 -15.82 12.32 -10.46
C GLN A 492 -16.14 12.89 -9.08
N LEU A 493 -16.77 12.09 -8.20
CA LEU A 493 -17.06 12.50 -6.84
C LEU A 493 -15.77 12.48 -6.00
N GLU A 494 -15.73 13.33 -4.98
CA GLU A 494 -14.65 13.34 -4.01
C GLU A 494 -14.43 11.95 -3.39
N THR A 495 -13.19 11.67 -3.01
CA THR A 495 -12.85 10.39 -2.37
C THR A 495 -13.61 10.24 -1.05
N VAL A 496 -14.18 9.04 -0.84
CA VAL A 496 -14.88 8.74 0.41
C VAL A 496 -13.93 8.88 1.60
N GLY A 497 -14.40 9.52 2.66
CA GLY A 497 -13.60 9.89 3.83
C GLY A 497 -13.58 11.39 4.10
N ARG A 498 -13.71 12.22 3.04
CA ARG A 498 -13.77 13.69 3.16
C ARG A 498 -15.17 14.20 3.50
N THR A 499 -16.19 13.72 2.80
CA THR A 499 -17.59 14.16 3.00
C THR A 499 -18.50 12.96 3.33
N PRO A 500 -18.74 12.65 4.63
CA PRO A 500 -19.67 11.60 5.01
C PRO A 500 -21.10 12.01 4.58
N ASN A 501 -21.86 11.04 4.07
CA ASN A 501 -23.24 11.27 3.65
C ASN A 501 -24.13 10.11 4.07
N THR A 502 -24.68 10.23 5.27
CA THR A 502 -25.56 9.22 5.89
C THR A 502 -26.79 8.91 5.03
N THR A 503 -27.34 9.91 4.32
CA THR A 503 -28.52 9.72 3.46
C THR A 503 -28.25 8.71 2.36
N LEU A 504 -27.09 8.78 1.71
CA LEU A 504 -26.70 7.84 0.67
C LEU A 504 -26.43 6.44 1.22
N VAL A 505 -25.81 6.35 2.40
CA VAL A 505 -25.57 5.06 3.07
C VAL A 505 -26.90 4.37 3.39
N VAL A 506 -27.90 5.09 3.90
CA VAL A 506 -29.23 4.54 4.24
C VAL A 506 -30.06 4.23 2.98
N LEU A 507 -29.96 5.06 1.94
CA LEU A 507 -30.71 4.85 0.69
C LEU A 507 -30.28 3.56 -0.03
N SER A 508 -28.99 3.25 -0.03
CA SER A 508 -28.44 2.09 -0.75
C SER A 508 -29.04 0.72 -0.35
N PRO A 509 -29.15 0.32 0.94
CA PRO A 509 -29.84 -0.89 1.33
C PRO A 509 -31.35 -0.84 1.09
N ILE A 510 -32.00 0.32 1.14
CA ILE A 510 -33.42 0.43 0.75
C ILE A 510 -33.60 0.07 -0.72
N LEU A 511 -32.78 0.64 -1.61
CA LEU A 511 -32.80 0.33 -3.04
C LEU A 511 -32.48 -1.15 -3.30
N CYS A 512 -31.52 -1.72 -2.58
CA CYS A 512 -31.20 -3.15 -2.67
C CYS A 512 -32.37 -4.03 -2.22
N GLY A 513 -33.09 -3.66 -1.16
CA GLY A 513 -34.30 -4.33 -0.70
C GLY A 513 -35.45 -4.29 -1.73
N ILE A 514 -35.68 -3.14 -2.36
CA ILE A 514 -36.66 -2.99 -3.45
C ILE A 514 -36.26 -3.83 -4.66
N PHE A 515 -35.00 -3.79 -5.08
CA PHE A 515 -34.48 -4.60 -6.18
C PHE A 515 -34.65 -6.10 -5.90
N SER A 516 -34.40 -6.53 -4.65
CA SER A 516 -34.63 -7.90 -4.20
C SER A 516 -36.10 -8.33 -4.34
N LEU A 517 -37.06 -7.46 -3.99
CA LEU A 517 -38.49 -7.73 -4.19
C LEU A 517 -38.83 -7.90 -5.67
N ILE A 518 -38.31 -7.02 -6.53
CA ILE A 518 -38.53 -7.08 -7.98
C ILE A 518 -37.96 -8.38 -8.55
N TYR A 519 -36.73 -8.74 -8.17
CA TYR A 519 -36.08 -9.98 -8.60
C TYR A 519 -36.90 -11.21 -8.20
N ILE A 520 -37.32 -11.31 -6.93
CA ILE A 520 -38.12 -12.42 -6.41
C ILE A 520 -39.48 -12.52 -7.13
N SER A 521 -40.13 -11.38 -7.41
CA SER A 521 -41.41 -11.37 -8.13
C SER A 521 -41.31 -11.98 -9.53
N ARG A 522 -40.15 -11.86 -10.20
CA ARG A 522 -39.90 -12.44 -11.52
C ARG A 522 -39.64 -13.95 -11.49
N LEU A 523 -39.29 -14.52 -10.33
CA LEU A 523 -39.02 -15.96 -10.16
C LEU A 523 -40.29 -16.82 -10.02
N LYS A 524 -41.50 -16.26 -10.16
CA LYS A 524 -42.82 -16.95 -10.25
C LYS A 524 -42.92 -18.21 -9.34
N SER A 525 -42.71 -18.05 -8.03
CA SER A 525 -42.85 -19.06 -6.95
C SER A 525 -41.67 -20.02 -6.66
N ASN A 526 -40.62 -20.09 -7.49
CA ASN A 526 -39.49 -21.01 -7.26
C ASN A 526 -38.40 -20.50 -6.31
N ALA A 527 -38.57 -19.33 -5.68
CA ALA A 527 -37.59 -18.75 -4.79
C ALA A 527 -37.48 -19.53 -3.46
N LYS A 528 -36.29 -20.07 -3.15
CA LYS A 528 -36.00 -20.74 -1.87
C LYS A 528 -36.05 -19.75 -0.69
N PHE A 529 -36.33 -20.28 0.51
CA PHE A 529 -36.46 -19.53 1.78
C PHE A 529 -35.42 -18.41 1.99
N PRO A 530 -34.08 -18.64 1.87
CA PRO A 530 -33.10 -17.57 2.11
C PRO A 530 -33.27 -16.37 1.18
N MET A 531 -33.75 -16.57 -0.05
CA MET A 531 -33.97 -15.45 -0.98
C MET A 531 -35.12 -14.55 -0.56
N LYS A 532 -36.17 -15.12 0.04
CA LYS A 532 -37.35 -14.36 0.51
C LYS A 532 -37.03 -13.43 1.69
N CYS A 533 -35.94 -13.69 2.41
CA CYS A 533 -35.53 -12.90 3.57
C CYS A 533 -34.70 -11.66 3.20
N PHE A 534 -34.03 -11.63 2.04
CA PHE A 534 -33.14 -10.51 1.68
C PHE A 534 -33.82 -9.13 1.69
N PRO A 535 -35.05 -8.94 1.17
CA PRO A 535 -35.71 -7.64 1.25
C PRO A 535 -35.80 -7.12 2.69
N LEU A 536 -36.28 -7.96 3.61
CA LEU A 536 -36.43 -7.61 5.02
C LEU A 536 -35.08 -7.33 5.68
N ILE A 537 -34.07 -8.16 5.39
CA ILE A 537 -32.71 -7.98 5.91
C ILE A 537 -32.14 -6.64 5.46
N HIS A 538 -32.27 -6.28 4.19
CA HIS A 538 -31.77 -5.01 3.68
C HIS A 538 -32.51 -3.80 4.29
N PHE A 539 -33.84 -3.87 4.48
CA PHE A 539 -34.56 -2.81 5.19
C PHE A 539 -34.13 -2.68 6.67
N LEU A 540 -33.87 -3.80 7.35
CA LEU A 540 -33.38 -3.81 8.72
C LEU A 540 -31.97 -3.20 8.82
N VAL A 541 -31.08 -3.51 7.87
CA VAL A 541 -29.75 -2.90 7.74
C VAL A 541 -29.88 -1.39 7.57
N ALA A 542 -30.78 -0.90 6.71
CA ALA A 542 -31.04 0.53 6.54
C ALA A 542 -31.43 1.20 7.88
N GLY A 543 -32.32 0.55 8.63
CA GLY A 543 -32.74 1.01 9.96
C GLY A 543 -31.60 1.04 10.98
N LEU A 544 -30.75 0.00 11.01
CA LEU A 544 -29.58 -0.07 11.91
C LEU A 544 -28.55 1.01 11.60
N VAL A 545 -28.25 1.27 10.32
CA VAL A 545 -27.35 2.36 9.92
C VAL A 545 -27.92 3.71 10.37
N LEU A 546 -29.20 3.96 10.12
CA LEU A 546 -29.86 5.20 10.51
C LEU A 546 -29.82 5.38 12.04
N TYR A 547 -30.19 4.33 12.78
CA TYR A 547 -30.18 4.34 14.24
C TYR A 547 -28.78 4.62 14.80
N SER A 548 -27.74 3.96 14.27
CA SER A 548 -26.35 4.19 14.70
C SER A 548 -25.91 5.63 14.48
N ASN A 549 -26.20 6.20 13.30
CA ASN A 549 -25.77 7.56 12.98
C ASN A 549 -26.51 8.61 13.82
N VAL A 550 -27.82 8.46 14.02
CA VAL A 550 -28.61 9.35 14.88
C VAL A 550 -28.12 9.25 16.33
N TRP A 551 -27.94 8.03 16.86
CA TRP A 551 -27.46 7.82 18.22
C TRP A 551 -26.07 8.43 18.43
N PHE A 552 -25.15 8.21 17.49
CA PHE A 552 -23.81 8.79 17.56
C PHE A 552 -23.84 10.32 17.58
N SER A 553 -24.72 10.95 16.80
CA SER A 553 -24.89 12.41 16.80
C SER A 553 -25.29 12.98 18.16
N PHE A 554 -26.04 12.23 18.98
CA PHE A 554 -26.49 12.69 20.30
C PHE A 554 -25.55 12.27 21.44
N TYR A 555 -25.03 11.04 21.39
CA TYR A 555 -24.35 10.41 22.52
C TYR A 555 -22.87 10.11 22.27
N GLN A 556 -22.35 10.37 21.07
CA GLN A 556 -20.96 10.11 20.67
C GLN A 556 -20.48 8.68 20.96
N THR A 557 -21.42 7.73 20.98
CA THR A 557 -21.19 6.30 21.28
C THR A 557 -21.96 5.46 20.27
N VAL A 558 -21.72 4.15 20.23
CA VAL A 558 -22.46 3.21 19.38
C VAL A 558 -23.26 2.23 20.23
N PRO A 559 -24.57 2.04 19.97
CA PRO A 559 -25.39 1.08 20.71
C PRO A 559 -24.89 -0.36 20.59
N LEU A 560 -24.97 -1.12 21.69
CA LEU A 560 -24.55 -2.52 21.73
C LEU A 560 -25.28 -3.39 20.68
N ILE A 561 -26.58 -3.13 20.45
CA ILE A 561 -27.38 -3.88 19.45
C ILE A 561 -26.83 -3.72 18.03
N VAL A 562 -26.33 -2.53 17.67
CA VAL A 562 -25.72 -2.27 16.36
C VAL A 562 -24.38 -3.00 16.26
N ARG A 563 -23.58 -3.00 17.32
CA ARG A 563 -22.30 -3.71 17.37
C ARG A 563 -22.47 -5.22 17.20
N ILE A 564 -23.39 -5.82 17.95
CA ILE A 564 -23.69 -7.26 17.82
C ILE A 564 -24.18 -7.58 16.42
N SER A 565 -25.12 -6.79 15.88
CA SER A 565 -25.65 -6.99 14.53
C SER A 565 -24.58 -6.88 13.45
N SER A 566 -23.65 -5.93 13.60
CA SER A 566 -22.53 -5.74 12.68
C SER A 566 -21.59 -6.96 12.69
N TRP A 567 -21.20 -7.46 13.86
CA TRP A 567 -20.37 -8.65 13.97
C TRP A 567 -21.04 -9.92 13.44
N VAL A 568 -22.34 -10.09 13.70
CA VAL A 568 -23.13 -11.23 13.19
C VAL A 568 -23.28 -11.19 11.66
N SER A 569 -23.26 -10.00 11.06
CA SER A 569 -23.43 -9.86 9.61
C SER A 569 -22.27 -10.46 8.78
N LEU A 570 -21.05 -10.49 9.30
CA LEU A 570 -19.87 -11.02 8.61
C LEU A 570 -19.98 -12.53 8.32
N PRO A 571 -20.17 -13.43 9.29
CA PRO A 571 -20.33 -14.86 9.01
C PRO A 571 -21.60 -15.16 8.21
N LEU A 572 -22.70 -14.43 8.45
CA LEU A 572 -23.94 -14.60 7.69
C LEU A 572 -23.77 -14.31 6.20
N ALA A 573 -22.87 -13.38 5.85
CA ALA A 573 -22.58 -13.03 4.45
C ALA A 573 -22.06 -14.23 3.63
N PHE A 574 -21.42 -15.21 4.27
CA PHE A 574 -20.92 -16.42 3.62
C PHE A 574 -21.85 -17.62 3.75
N ILE A 575 -22.62 -17.72 4.84
CA ILE A 575 -23.52 -18.84 5.09
C ILE A 575 -24.76 -18.80 4.18
N LEU A 576 -25.38 -17.63 4.03
CA LEU A 576 -26.64 -17.48 3.29
C LEU A 576 -26.53 -17.92 1.81
N PRO A 577 -25.48 -17.54 1.05
CA PRO A 577 -25.34 -17.97 -0.34
C PRO A 577 -25.14 -19.47 -0.51
N ILE A 578 -24.48 -20.15 0.43
CA ILE A 578 -24.22 -21.60 0.37
C ILE A 578 -25.52 -22.42 0.49
N ILE A 579 -26.52 -21.89 1.21
CA ILE A 579 -27.83 -22.53 1.41
C ILE A 579 -28.78 -22.30 0.20
N ALA A 580 -28.43 -21.38 -0.71
CA ALA A 580 -29.24 -21.01 -1.87
C ALA A 580 -29.38 -22.15 -2.93
N SER A 581 -30.14 -21.89 -4.00
CA SER A 581 -30.22 -22.78 -5.16
C SER A 581 -28.89 -22.82 -5.93
N PHE A 582 -28.69 -23.90 -6.68
CA PHE A 582 -27.56 -24.05 -7.62
C PHE A 582 -27.82 -23.38 -8.98
N ASN A 583 -28.94 -22.66 -9.12
CA ASN A 583 -29.17 -21.86 -10.31
C ASN A 583 -28.17 -20.71 -10.32
N LEU A 584 -27.52 -20.49 -11.46
CA LEU A 584 -26.46 -19.49 -11.65
C LEU A 584 -26.88 -18.12 -11.15
N THR A 585 -28.04 -17.65 -11.61
CA THR A 585 -28.56 -16.31 -11.32
C THR A 585 -28.92 -16.13 -9.85
N ASP A 586 -29.55 -17.15 -9.25
CA ASP A 586 -29.93 -17.13 -7.84
C ASP A 586 -28.70 -17.14 -6.93
N ARG A 587 -27.70 -17.96 -7.28
CA ARG A 587 -26.46 -18.06 -6.51
C ARG A 587 -25.67 -16.75 -6.58
N LEU A 588 -25.53 -16.17 -7.77
CA LEU A 588 -24.86 -14.90 -7.97
C LEU A 588 -25.56 -13.77 -7.21
N PHE A 589 -26.89 -13.68 -7.31
CA PHE A 589 -27.69 -12.72 -6.57
C PHE A 589 -27.53 -12.86 -5.06
N CYS A 590 -27.54 -14.09 -4.53
CA CYS A 590 -27.33 -14.34 -3.10
C CYS A 590 -25.95 -13.87 -2.65
N TRP A 591 -24.88 -14.18 -3.38
CA TRP A 591 -23.53 -13.73 -3.04
C TRP A 591 -23.43 -12.20 -3.00
N PHE A 592 -23.95 -11.51 -4.02
CA PHE A 592 -23.94 -10.05 -4.05
C PHE A 592 -24.75 -9.46 -2.89
N SER A 593 -25.98 -9.93 -2.67
CA SER A 593 -26.87 -9.43 -1.62
C SER A 593 -26.31 -9.70 -0.22
N SER A 594 -25.75 -10.88 0.02
CA SER A 594 -25.20 -11.25 1.33
C SER A 594 -23.94 -10.46 1.70
N LEU A 595 -22.99 -10.30 0.77
CA LEU A 595 -21.78 -9.50 1.00
C LEU A 595 -22.05 -8.01 1.12
N PHE A 596 -23.13 -7.53 0.49
CA PHE A 596 -23.54 -6.13 0.57
C PHE A 596 -23.99 -5.70 1.98
N ILE A 597 -24.43 -6.65 2.82
CA ILE A 597 -24.90 -6.39 4.19
C ILE A 597 -23.77 -5.82 5.08
N PRO A 598 -22.67 -6.56 5.37
CA PRO A 598 -21.58 -6.02 6.17
C PRO A 598 -20.90 -4.82 5.47
N TYR A 599 -20.88 -4.77 4.13
CA TYR A 599 -20.34 -3.63 3.39
C TYR A 599 -21.10 -2.33 3.70
N SER A 600 -22.44 -2.39 3.74
CA SER A 600 -23.28 -1.23 4.07
C SER A 600 -23.05 -0.75 5.51
N MET A 601 -22.78 -1.66 6.46
CA MET A 601 -22.44 -1.33 7.84
C MET A 601 -21.07 -0.66 8.00
N LEU A 602 -20.15 -0.91 7.05
CA LEU A 602 -18.80 -0.33 6.99
C LEU A 602 -18.74 0.95 6.15
N SER A 603 -19.89 1.42 5.63
CA SER A 603 -19.97 2.54 4.69
C SER A 603 -20.29 3.87 5.38
N ILE A 604 -19.70 4.96 4.90
CA ILE A 604 -19.89 6.32 5.45
C ILE A 604 -20.45 7.33 4.42
N SER A 605 -20.43 7.00 3.13
CA SER A 605 -20.91 7.88 2.04
C SER A 605 -21.46 7.08 0.85
N TYR A 606 -21.22 7.51 -0.39
CA TYR A 606 -21.81 6.93 -1.61
C TYR A 606 -21.33 5.51 -1.99
N GLU A 607 -20.31 4.99 -1.34
CA GLU A 607 -19.65 3.72 -1.69
C GLU A 607 -20.60 2.51 -1.72
N SER A 608 -21.54 2.41 -0.79
CA SER A 608 -22.54 1.34 -0.79
C SER A 608 -23.51 1.46 -1.97
N LEU A 609 -23.85 2.68 -2.40
CA LEU A 609 -24.65 2.88 -3.61
C LEU A 609 -23.87 2.48 -4.87
N PHE A 610 -22.58 2.83 -4.94
CA PHE A 610 -21.70 2.40 -6.02
C PHE A 610 -21.63 0.87 -6.12
N VAL A 611 -21.34 0.16 -5.01
CA VAL A 611 -21.21 -1.30 -5.01
C VAL A 611 -22.51 -1.99 -5.40
N PHE A 612 -23.67 -1.46 -4.97
CA PHE A 612 -24.97 -1.96 -5.38
C PHE A 612 -25.16 -1.88 -6.90
N LEU A 613 -24.93 -0.70 -7.50
CA LEU A 613 -25.05 -0.49 -8.94
C LEU A 613 -24.02 -1.30 -9.73
N PHE A 614 -22.81 -1.41 -9.22
CA PHE A 614 -21.74 -2.21 -9.81
C PHE A 614 -22.08 -3.71 -9.81
N GLY A 615 -22.73 -4.22 -8.76
CA GLY A 615 -23.26 -5.58 -8.74
C GLY A 615 -24.31 -5.83 -9.84
N ILE A 616 -25.21 -4.87 -10.09
CA ILE A 616 -26.17 -4.98 -11.19
C ILE A 616 -25.44 -4.98 -12.55
N LEU A 617 -24.46 -4.09 -12.73
CA LEU A 617 -23.63 -4.05 -13.94
C LEU A 617 -23.00 -5.42 -14.21
N LEU A 618 -22.33 -6.02 -13.22
CA LEU A 618 -21.69 -7.33 -13.35
C LEU A 618 -22.69 -8.45 -13.64
N PHE A 619 -23.88 -8.44 -13.04
CA PHE A 619 -24.93 -9.40 -13.35
C PHE A 619 -25.35 -9.32 -14.83
N ILE A 620 -25.49 -8.11 -15.38
CA ILE A 620 -25.84 -7.91 -16.79
C ILE A 620 -24.67 -8.32 -17.71
N TYR A 621 -23.43 -8.08 -17.31
CA TYR A 621 -22.27 -8.57 -18.05
C TYR A 621 -22.27 -10.11 -18.16
N VAL A 622 -22.58 -10.83 -17.07
CA VAL A 622 -22.77 -12.28 -17.11
C VAL A 622 -23.89 -12.65 -18.10
N ARG A 623 -25.02 -11.93 -18.11
CA ARG A 623 -26.10 -12.16 -19.08
C ARG A 623 -25.64 -11.98 -20.54
N PHE A 624 -24.76 -11.02 -20.83
CA PHE A 624 -24.19 -10.80 -22.17
C PHE A 624 -23.25 -11.93 -22.60
N GLU A 625 -22.50 -12.54 -21.69
CA GLU A 625 -21.67 -13.70 -22.04
C GLU A 625 -22.51 -14.94 -22.38
N PHE A 626 -23.73 -15.03 -21.83
CA PHE A 626 -24.74 -16.03 -22.20
C PHE A 626 -25.74 -15.50 -23.25
N TYR A 627 -25.32 -14.61 -24.17
CA TYR A 627 -26.24 -13.96 -25.11
C TYR A 627 -27.07 -14.93 -25.97
N GLU A 628 -26.55 -16.12 -26.24
CA GLU A 628 -27.21 -17.15 -27.04
C GLU A 628 -28.42 -17.78 -26.31
N PHE A 629 -28.44 -17.74 -24.98
CA PHE A 629 -29.49 -18.37 -24.18
C PHE A 629 -30.71 -17.45 -24.12
N LYS A 630 -31.91 -18.04 -24.17
CA LYS A 630 -33.15 -17.29 -23.87
C LYS A 630 -33.19 -16.95 -22.38
N ASP A 631 -33.91 -15.89 -22.02
CA ASP A 631 -33.97 -15.44 -20.62
C ASP A 631 -34.44 -16.55 -19.67
N ALA A 632 -35.45 -17.35 -20.05
CA ALA A 632 -35.90 -18.48 -19.24
C ALA A 632 -34.81 -19.55 -19.02
N GLU A 633 -33.98 -19.81 -20.03
CA GLU A 633 -32.88 -20.79 -19.96
C GLU A 633 -31.72 -20.26 -19.11
N PHE A 634 -31.39 -18.96 -19.24
CA PHE A 634 -30.40 -18.29 -18.42
C PHE A 634 -30.75 -18.36 -16.92
N PHE A 635 -32.00 -18.02 -16.55
CA PHE A 635 -32.46 -18.10 -15.16
C PHE A 635 -32.52 -19.53 -14.59
N GLN A 636 -32.55 -20.56 -15.44
CA GLN A 636 -32.59 -21.97 -15.05
C GLN A 636 -31.25 -22.70 -15.21
N THR A 637 -30.19 -21.98 -15.57
CA THR A 637 -28.85 -22.57 -15.76
C THR A 637 -28.33 -23.12 -14.43
N ASN A 638 -28.08 -24.43 -14.36
CA ASN A 638 -27.71 -25.12 -13.13
C ASN A 638 -26.19 -25.38 -13.08
N LEU A 639 -25.54 -24.88 -12.03
CA LEU A 639 -24.09 -24.99 -11.80
C LEU A 639 -23.62 -26.41 -11.47
N ASN A 640 -24.50 -27.29 -10.99
CA ASN A 640 -24.13 -28.65 -10.55
C ASN A 640 -24.29 -29.70 -11.64
N LYS A 641 -24.81 -29.32 -12.82
CA LYS A 641 -24.81 -30.23 -13.97
C LYS A 641 -23.40 -30.20 -14.56
N ASN A 642 -22.68 -31.33 -14.46
CA ASN A 642 -21.49 -31.60 -15.25
C ASN A 642 -21.91 -31.54 -16.72
N VAL A 643 -21.79 -30.37 -17.34
CA VAL A 643 -21.86 -30.27 -18.80
C VAL A 643 -20.69 -31.10 -19.28
N GLN A 644 -21.02 -32.16 -20.02
CA GLN A 644 -20.08 -33.07 -20.65
C GLN A 644 -18.93 -32.25 -21.20
N SER A 645 -17.70 -32.70 -20.92
CA SER A 645 -16.48 -32.28 -21.59
C SER A 645 -16.80 -32.01 -23.05
N ILE A 646 -16.92 -30.73 -23.41
CA ILE A 646 -16.93 -30.33 -24.81
C ILE A 646 -15.64 -30.97 -25.33
N ASN A 647 -15.79 -31.92 -26.26
CA ASN A 647 -14.68 -32.63 -26.89
C ASN A 647 -13.59 -31.59 -27.15
N GLU A 648 -12.40 -31.80 -26.59
CA GLU A 648 -11.28 -30.90 -26.79
C GLU A 648 -11.19 -30.60 -28.29
N PRO A 649 -11.35 -29.33 -28.73
CA PRO A 649 -11.19 -29.04 -30.13
C PRO A 649 -9.78 -29.46 -30.51
N THR A 650 -9.71 -30.43 -31.42
CA THR A 650 -8.51 -31.08 -31.95
C THR A 650 -7.67 -30.13 -32.80
N GLU A 651 -8.14 -28.91 -33.04
CA GLU A 651 -7.41 -27.88 -33.76
C GLU A 651 -6.69 -26.93 -32.78
N ILE A 652 -5.36 -26.95 -32.91
CA ILE A 652 -4.40 -26.20 -32.14
C ILE A 652 -4.46 -24.74 -32.60
N ASP A 653 -5.37 -23.94 -32.03
CA ASP A 653 -5.16 -22.49 -32.01
C ASP A 653 -4.10 -22.19 -30.93
N GLU A 654 -2.82 -22.16 -31.37
CA GLU A 654 -1.68 -21.79 -30.52
C GLU A 654 -1.80 -20.35 -30.00
N ALA A 655 -2.53 -19.46 -30.69
CA ALA A 655 -2.65 -18.04 -30.32
C ALA A 655 -3.87 -17.74 -29.44
N PHE A 656 -3.82 -16.62 -28.70
CA PHE A 656 -5.00 -16.08 -28.00
C PHE A 656 -5.94 -15.40 -28.99
N SER A 657 -7.23 -15.69 -28.89
CA SER A 657 -8.24 -15.04 -29.73
C SER A 657 -8.47 -13.59 -29.31
N PHE A 658 -8.96 -12.75 -30.22
CA PHE A 658 -9.32 -11.37 -29.91
C PHE A 658 -10.39 -11.28 -28.80
N LYS A 659 -11.33 -12.22 -28.75
CA LYS A 659 -12.35 -12.29 -27.68
C LYS A 659 -11.73 -12.54 -26.30
N GLU A 660 -10.70 -13.38 -26.21
CA GLU A 660 -9.99 -13.62 -24.95
C GLU A 660 -9.23 -12.38 -24.47
N TRP A 661 -8.55 -11.67 -25.38
CA TRP A 661 -7.92 -10.38 -25.07
C TRP A 661 -8.93 -9.34 -24.59
N CYS A 662 -10.06 -9.21 -25.28
CA CYS A 662 -11.13 -8.29 -24.85
C CYS A 662 -11.65 -8.65 -23.45
N ARG A 663 -11.90 -9.92 -23.17
CA ARG A 663 -12.35 -10.38 -21.84
C ARG A 663 -11.31 -10.08 -20.76
N ALA A 664 -10.03 -10.24 -21.04
CA ALA A 664 -8.96 -9.90 -20.11
C ALA A 664 -8.87 -8.39 -19.82
N LEU A 665 -9.04 -7.55 -20.86
CA LEU A 665 -9.09 -6.10 -20.70
C LEU A 665 -10.35 -5.63 -19.95
N ILE A 666 -11.50 -6.24 -20.20
CA ILE A 666 -12.74 -5.97 -19.45
C ILE A 666 -12.60 -6.39 -17.99
N LEU A 667 -11.98 -7.54 -17.72
CA LEU A 667 -11.67 -7.96 -16.35
C LEU A 667 -10.78 -6.95 -15.65
N LEU A 668 -9.70 -6.48 -16.30
CA LEU A 668 -8.84 -5.43 -15.74
C LEU A 668 -9.62 -4.13 -15.49
N ALA A 669 -10.46 -3.70 -16.44
CA ALA A 669 -11.29 -2.51 -16.27
C ALA A 669 -12.23 -2.65 -15.06
N PHE A 670 -12.88 -3.81 -14.88
CA PHE A 670 -13.72 -4.03 -13.71
C PHE A 670 -12.94 -4.11 -12.40
N ILE A 671 -11.72 -4.64 -12.41
CA ILE A 671 -10.84 -4.63 -11.24
C ILE A 671 -10.51 -3.19 -10.84
N GLU A 672 -10.14 -2.34 -11.80
CA GLU A 672 -9.86 -0.94 -11.53
C GLU A 672 -11.10 -0.17 -11.09
N ILE A 673 -12.24 -0.37 -11.75
CA ILE A 673 -13.52 0.22 -11.34
C ILE A 673 -13.90 -0.24 -9.93
N ALA A 674 -13.70 -1.51 -9.58
CA ALA A 674 -13.99 -2.05 -8.25
C ALA A 674 -13.09 -1.43 -7.16
N PHE A 675 -11.81 -1.23 -7.47
CA PHE A 675 -10.84 -0.66 -6.52
C PHE A 675 -10.97 0.85 -6.39
N PHE A 676 -10.93 1.56 -7.51
CA PHE A 676 -10.89 3.01 -7.56
C PHE A 676 -12.28 3.64 -7.62
N GLY A 677 -13.36 2.90 -7.87
CA GLY A 677 -14.72 3.46 -7.95
C GLY A 677 -15.25 4.03 -6.63
N THR A 678 -14.70 3.61 -5.48
CA THR A 678 -15.10 4.08 -4.14
C THR A 678 -14.06 4.95 -3.42
N GLY A 679 -12.75 4.86 -3.73
CA GLY A 679 -11.73 5.81 -3.25
C GLY A 679 -10.40 5.71 -3.98
N ASN A 680 -9.41 6.53 -3.59
CA ASN A 680 -8.01 6.44 -4.09
C ASN A 680 -7.12 5.72 -3.05
N VAL A 681 -5.96 5.19 -3.45
CA VAL A 681 -4.92 4.66 -2.56
C VAL A 681 -4.56 5.65 -1.44
N ALA A 682 -4.48 6.95 -1.75
CA ALA A 682 -4.23 7.98 -0.74
C ALA A 682 -5.30 7.98 0.38
N SER A 683 -6.55 7.65 0.06
CA SER A 683 -7.63 7.51 1.06
C SER A 683 -7.54 6.24 1.91
N LEU A 684 -6.80 5.22 1.45
CA LEU A 684 -6.45 4.04 2.25
C LEU A 684 -5.36 4.35 3.28
N ASN A 685 -4.48 5.30 2.97
CA ASN A 685 -3.42 5.76 3.87
C ASN A 685 -3.95 6.71 4.96
N SER A 686 -5.01 7.48 4.67
CA SER A 686 -5.74 8.27 5.66
C SER A 686 -6.69 7.35 6.45
N PHE A 687 -6.16 6.63 7.43
CA PHE A 687 -6.94 5.72 8.27
C PHE A 687 -8.08 6.49 8.97
N ASN A 688 -9.33 6.33 8.52
CA ASN A 688 -10.48 6.94 9.16
C ASN A 688 -11.20 5.92 10.05
N PRO A 689 -11.11 6.01 11.39
CA PRO A 689 -11.74 5.05 12.30
C PRO A 689 -13.27 5.04 12.21
N THR A 690 -13.89 6.04 11.56
CA THR A 690 -15.34 6.10 11.37
C THR A 690 -15.87 4.93 10.55
N PHE A 691 -15.08 4.36 9.61
CA PHE A 691 -15.50 3.24 8.78
C PHE A 691 -15.88 1.98 9.57
N ILE A 692 -15.23 1.78 10.71
CA ILE A 692 -15.30 0.57 11.53
C ILE A 692 -16.02 0.80 12.85
N ARG A 693 -16.51 2.03 13.07
CA ARG A 693 -17.15 2.47 14.32
C ARG A 693 -18.32 1.57 14.74
N ASN A 694 -19.08 1.05 13.78
CA ASN A 694 -20.18 0.13 14.06
C ASN A 694 -19.72 -1.25 14.60
N PHE A 695 -18.42 -1.58 14.51
CA PHE A 695 -17.84 -2.85 14.97
C PHE A 695 -17.05 -2.68 16.27
N ILE A 696 -16.12 -1.73 16.30
CA ILE A 696 -15.20 -1.51 17.42
C ILE A 696 -15.03 -0.02 17.70
N THR A 697 -14.83 0.29 18.98
CA THR A 697 -14.64 1.67 19.48
C THR A 697 -13.26 1.88 20.11
N VAL A 698 -12.58 0.79 20.50
CA VAL A 698 -11.22 0.81 21.07
C VAL A 698 -10.21 0.57 19.96
N PHE A 699 -9.08 1.29 19.99
CA PHE A 699 -8.00 1.14 19.02
C PHE A 699 -7.47 -0.31 19.01
N SER A 700 -7.56 -0.96 17.85
CA SER A 700 -7.09 -2.34 17.66
C SER A 700 -6.57 -2.52 16.23
N PRO A 701 -5.30 -2.18 15.97
CA PRO A 701 -4.79 -1.97 14.62
C PRO A 701 -5.01 -3.20 13.72
N PHE A 702 -4.86 -4.42 14.26
CA PHE A 702 -5.05 -5.66 13.50
C PHE A 702 -6.51 -5.93 13.11
N VAL A 703 -7.46 -5.72 14.04
CA VAL A 703 -8.89 -5.93 13.77
C VAL A 703 -9.41 -4.86 12.82
N MET A 704 -9.00 -3.62 13.05
CA MET A 704 -9.30 -2.47 12.20
C MET A 704 -8.84 -2.69 10.77
N ALA A 705 -7.57 -3.06 10.59
CA ALA A 705 -7.01 -3.38 9.28
C ALA A 705 -7.75 -4.55 8.61
N SER A 706 -8.10 -5.61 9.37
CA SER A 706 -8.83 -6.76 8.83
C SER A 706 -10.22 -6.39 8.30
N LEU A 707 -10.97 -5.53 9.01
CA LEU A 707 -12.28 -5.05 8.58
C LEU A 707 -12.17 -4.14 7.35
N LEU A 708 -11.15 -3.28 7.30
CA LEU A 708 -10.90 -2.43 6.14
C LEU A 708 -10.52 -3.27 4.91
N MET A 709 -9.65 -4.28 5.08
CA MET A 709 -9.31 -5.22 4.01
C MET A 709 -10.53 -5.99 3.51
N PHE A 710 -11.40 -6.45 4.42
CA PHE A 710 -12.67 -7.06 4.04
C PHE A 710 -13.52 -6.11 3.18
N LYS A 711 -13.67 -4.84 3.60
CA LYS A 711 -14.40 -3.82 2.84
C LYS A 711 -13.82 -3.64 1.43
N ILE A 712 -12.49 -3.52 1.31
CA ILE A 712 -11.81 -3.37 0.02
C ILE A 712 -12.02 -4.59 -0.87
N PHE A 713 -12.03 -5.81 -0.32
CA PHE A 713 -12.17 -7.03 -1.11
C PHE A 713 -13.59 -7.32 -1.59
N VAL A 714 -14.65 -6.75 -1.00
CA VAL A 714 -16.04 -7.03 -1.41
C VAL A 714 -16.31 -6.69 -2.89
N PRO A 715 -15.96 -5.50 -3.42
CA PRO A 715 -16.08 -5.21 -4.85
C PRO A 715 -15.31 -6.17 -5.76
N PHE A 716 -14.10 -6.59 -5.36
CA PHE A 716 -13.33 -7.60 -6.12
C PHE A 716 -14.00 -8.97 -6.08
N ALA A 717 -14.57 -9.34 -4.94
CA ALA A 717 -15.34 -10.56 -4.81
C ALA A 717 -16.54 -10.54 -5.77
N PHE A 718 -17.20 -9.39 -5.96
CA PHE A 718 -18.29 -9.28 -6.95
C PHE A 718 -17.80 -9.58 -8.37
N VAL A 719 -16.67 -8.98 -8.78
CA VAL A 719 -16.02 -9.29 -10.07
C VAL A 719 -15.68 -10.78 -10.15
N ALA A 720 -15.13 -11.36 -9.08
CA ALA A 720 -14.74 -12.76 -9.02
C ALA A 720 -15.93 -13.71 -9.18
N TYR A 721 -17.05 -13.48 -8.49
CA TYR A 721 -18.27 -14.28 -8.63
C TYR A 721 -18.90 -14.12 -10.03
N GLY A 722 -18.87 -12.91 -10.60
CA GLY A 722 -19.32 -12.68 -11.98
C GLY A 722 -18.50 -13.47 -13.00
N PHE A 723 -17.17 -13.38 -12.96
CA PHE A 723 -16.31 -14.13 -13.87
C PHE A 723 -16.28 -15.64 -13.58
N ALA A 724 -16.36 -16.06 -12.31
CA ALA A 724 -16.52 -17.46 -11.96
C ALA A 724 -17.81 -18.03 -12.59
N SER A 725 -18.90 -17.26 -12.63
CA SER A 725 -20.15 -17.65 -13.28
C SER A 725 -19.99 -17.90 -14.78
N ILE A 726 -19.11 -17.14 -15.45
CA ILE A 726 -18.81 -17.28 -16.89
C ILE A 726 -17.88 -18.47 -17.14
N LEU A 727 -16.84 -18.61 -16.31
CA LEU A 727 -15.75 -19.56 -16.50
C LEU A 727 -16.02 -20.95 -15.92
N HIS A 728 -17.09 -21.11 -15.13
CA HIS A 728 -17.37 -22.35 -14.39
C HIS A 728 -17.40 -23.61 -15.27
N LEU A 729 -17.83 -23.45 -16.52
CA LEU A 729 -18.01 -24.56 -17.47
C LEU A 729 -16.74 -24.89 -18.28
N ASP A 730 -15.67 -24.09 -18.19
CA ASP A 730 -14.47 -24.24 -19.01
C ASP A 730 -13.16 -23.92 -18.24
N GLU A 731 -12.53 -24.96 -17.68
CA GLU A 731 -11.23 -24.87 -16.99
C GLU A 731 -10.09 -24.42 -17.94
N ARG A 732 -10.19 -24.67 -19.25
CA ARG A 732 -9.18 -24.19 -20.22
C ARG A 732 -9.28 -22.68 -20.36
N MET A 733 -10.49 -22.15 -20.49
CA MET A 733 -10.74 -20.71 -20.56
C MET A 733 -10.31 -20.00 -19.26
N PHE A 734 -10.54 -20.64 -18.11
CA PHE A 734 -10.07 -20.14 -16.81
C PHE A 734 -8.56 -19.94 -16.78
N SER A 735 -7.79 -20.97 -17.15
CA SER A 735 -6.32 -20.90 -17.14
C SER A 735 -5.79 -19.86 -18.13
N ARG A 736 -6.40 -19.76 -19.32
CA ARG A 736 -6.00 -18.81 -20.37
C ARG A 736 -6.27 -17.36 -19.97
N LEU A 737 -7.44 -17.08 -19.38
CA LEU A 737 -7.78 -15.74 -18.91
C LEU A 737 -6.84 -15.27 -17.78
N CYS A 738 -6.53 -16.14 -16.82
CA CYS A 738 -5.63 -15.79 -15.71
C CYS A 738 -4.22 -15.45 -16.21
N VAL A 739 -3.73 -16.17 -17.23
CA VAL A 739 -2.42 -15.89 -17.83
C VAL A 739 -2.44 -14.59 -18.62
N LEU A 740 -3.50 -14.32 -19.40
CA LEU A 740 -3.65 -13.04 -20.09
C LEU A 740 -3.69 -11.88 -19.09
N LEU A 741 -4.51 -11.98 -18.03
CA LEU A 741 -4.55 -10.96 -16.98
C LEU A 741 -3.15 -10.71 -16.40
N MET A 742 -2.39 -11.77 -16.11
CA MET A 742 -1.03 -11.66 -15.57
C MET A 742 -0.05 -11.01 -16.56
N ILE A 743 -0.17 -11.29 -17.86
CA ILE A 743 0.65 -10.63 -18.90
C ILE A 743 0.35 -9.13 -18.91
N ILE A 744 -0.93 -8.74 -18.89
CA ILE A 744 -1.37 -7.35 -18.92
C ILE A 744 -0.89 -6.60 -17.66
N THR A 745 -1.10 -7.19 -16.47
CA THR A 745 -0.68 -6.57 -15.19
C THR A 745 0.84 -6.53 -15.05
N ASN A 746 1.60 -7.45 -15.65
CA ASN A 746 3.06 -7.37 -15.68
C ASN A 746 3.56 -6.19 -16.51
N PHE A 747 2.93 -5.90 -17.66
CA PHE A 747 3.25 -4.69 -18.44
C PHE A 747 2.92 -3.41 -17.67
N LEU A 748 1.76 -3.38 -17.02
CA LEU A 748 1.36 -2.29 -16.14
C LEU A 748 2.37 -2.10 -14.97
N SER A 749 2.80 -3.20 -14.36
CA SER A 749 3.78 -3.18 -13.25
C SER A 749 5.14 -2.71 -13.73
N LEU A 750 5.58 -3.13 -14.91
CA LEU A 750 6.83 -2.66 -15.50
C LEU A 750 6.79 -1.15 -15.77
N ALA A 751 5.65 -0.61 -16.23
CA ALA A 751 5.48 0.82 -16.38
C ALA A 751 5.58 1.54 -15.03
N PHE A 752 4.88 1.07 -14.00
CA PHE A 752 4.95 1.66 -12.66
C PHE A 752 6.34 1.53 -12.02
N PHE A 753 7.09 0.46 -12.29
CA PHE A 753 8.47 0.31 -11.82
C PHE A 753 9.36 1.48 -12.28
N PHE A 754 9.23 1.91 -13.53
CA PHE A 754 9.97 3.06 -14.05
C PHE A 754 9.42 4.41 -13.56
N LEU A 755 8.17 4.45 -13.09
CA LEU A 755 7.53 5.63 -12.49
C LEU A 755 7.72 5.71 -10.97
N LEU A 756 8.43 4.76 -10.34
CA LEU A 756 8.72 4.78 -8.91
C LEU A 756 9.50 6.02 -8.51
N LYS A 757 8.95 6.76 -7.54
CA LYS A 757 9.59 7.92 -6.91
C LYS A 757 10.21 7.50 -5.58
N ASP A 758 11.46 7.87 -5.39
CA ASP A 758 12.25 7.69 -4.16
C ASP A 758 12.65 9.05 -3.54
N GLN A 759 12.08 10.14 -4.05
CA GLN A 759 12.23 11.53 -3.61
C GLN A 759 10.91 12.27 -3.82
N GLY A 760 10.70 13.35 -3.08
CA GLY A 760 9.45 14.11 -3.10
C GLY A 760 8.73 14.02 -1.76
N SER A 761 7.45 14.38 -1.74
CA SER A 761 6.64 14.18 -0.53
C SER A 761 6.40 12.69 -0.28
N TRP A 762 6.16 12.31 0.98
CA TRP A 762 5.82 10.94 1.32
C TRP A 762 4.55 10.45 0.64
N LEU A 763 3.61 11.36 0.35
CA LEU A 763 2.45 11.05 -0.47
C LEU A 763 2.87 10.61 -1.87
N GLU A 764 3.74 11.36 -2.53
CA GLU A 764 4.21 11.03 -3.88
C GLU A 764 4.96 9.70 -3.92
N ILE A 765 5.87 9.49 -2.97
CA ILE A 765 6.63 8.25 -2.82
C ILE A 765 5.66 7.09 -2.56
N GLY A 766 4.75 7.27 -1.60
CA GLY A 766 3.74 6.30 -1.21
C GLY A 766 2.82 5.89 -2.34
N ILE A 767 2.22 6.86 -3.04
CA ILE A 767 1.37 6.60 -4.21
C ILE A 767 2.15 5.83 -5.26
N SER A 768 3.40 6.21 -5.56
CA SER A 768 4.19 5.52 -6.58
C SER A 768 4.46 4.05 -6.21
N ILE A 769 4.83 3.78 -4.94
CA ILE A 769 5.08 2.43 -4.43
C ILE A 769 3.79 1.62 -4.40
N SER A 770 2.71 2.20 -3.89
CA SER A 770 1.42 1.53 -3.83
C SER A 770 0.88 1.20 -5.21
N ASN A 771 0.97 2.10 -6.19
CA ASN A 771 0.55 1.83 -7.57
C ASN A 771 1.32 0.64 -8.15
N TYR A 772 2.63 0.58 -7.92
CA TYR A 772 3.46 -0.55 -8.31
C TYR A 772 3.04 -1.87 -7.62
N ILE A 773 2.84 -1.86 -6.30
CA ILE A 773 2.44 -3.06 -5.53
C ILE A 773 1.04 -3.53 -5.94
N ILE A 774 0.08 -2.62 -6.09
CA ILE A 774 -1.30 -2.93 -6.51
C ILE A 774 -1.27 -3.58 -7.89
N SER A 775 -0.56 -2.99 -8.84
CA SER A 775 -0.41 -3.56 -10.19
C SER A 775 0.18 -4.98 -10.16
N MET A 776 1.21 -5.23 -9.34
CA MET A 776 1.83 -6.57 -9.22
C MET A 776 0.91 -7.59 -8.54
N THR A 777 0.16 -7.17 -7.52
CA THR A 777 -0.63 -8.07 -6.68
C THR A 777 -2.04 -8.29 -7.22
N ALA A 778 -2.56 -7.38 -8.06
CA ALA A 778 -3.92 -7.43 -8.60
C ALA A 778 -4.23 -8.76 -9.29
N SER A 779 -3.34 -9.25 -10.17
CA SER A 779 -3.56 -10.54 -10.86
C SER A 779 -3.52 -11.73 -9.90
N SER A 780 -2.65 -11.71 -8.89
CA SER A 780 -2.53 -12.78 -7.89
C SER A 780 -3.74 -12.83 -6.95
N VAL A 781 -4.18 -11.68 -6.45
CA VAL A 781 -5.39 -11.53 -5.64
C VAL A 781 -6.61 -11.95 -6.45
N MET A 782 -6.73 -11.48 -7.70
CA MET A 782 -7.83 -11.85 -8.57
C MET A 782 -7.84 -13.36 -8.87
N PHE A 783 -6.69 -13.97 -9.14
CA PHE A 783 -6.58 -15.41 -9.34
C PHE A 783 -7.08 -16.20 -8.11
N LEU A 784 -6.64 -15.81 -6.91
CA LEU A 784 -7.08 -16.43 -5.66
C LEU A 784 -8.59 -16.26 -5.47
N LEU A 785 -9.12 -15.04 -5.63
CA LEU A 785 -10.54 -14.75 -5.50
C LEU A 785 -11.38 -15.50 -6.54
N LEU A 786 -10.95 -15.58 -7.80
CA LEU A 786 -11.61 -16.34 -8.85
C LEU A 786 -11.65 -17.84 -8.50
N ARG A 787 -10.55 -18.40 -7.97
CA ARG A 787 -10.51 -19.81 -7.57
C ARG A 787 -11.42 -20.09 -6.38
N ILE A 788 -11.41 -19.21 -5.38
CA ILE A 788 -12.31 -19.29 -4.21
C ILE A 788 -13.77 -19.16 -4.67
N ALA A 789 -14.09 -18.17 -5.49
CA ALA A 789 -15.42 -17.94 -6.02
C ALA A 789 -15.93 -19.16 -6.82
N ASN A 790 -15.10 -19.72 -7.71
CA ASN A 790 -15.46 -20.91 -8.48
C ASN A 790 -15.80 -22.11 -7.58
N ARG A 791 -15.05 -22.31 -6.48
CA ARG A 791 -15.36 -23.34 -5.48
C ARG A 791 -16.63 -23.04 -4.69
N LEU A 792 -16.79 -21.80 -4.23
CA LEU A 792 -17.93 -21.37 -3.41
C LEU A 792 -19.26 -21.35 -4.16
N MET A 793 -19.25 -21.07 -5.47
CA MET A 793 -20.46 -21.09 -6.32
C MET A 793 -21.13 -22.48 -6.36
N VAL A 794 -20.34 -23.55 -6.24
CA VAL A 794 -20.83 -24.95 -6.28
C VAL A 794 -20.84 -25.61 -4.89
N LEU A 795 -20.46 -24.89 -3.84
CA LEU A 795 -20.48 -25.45 -2.49
C LEU A 795 -21.92 -25.55 -1.96
N SER A 796 -22.27 -26.70 -1.36
CA SER A 796 -23.57 -26.91 -0.71
C SER A 796 -23.38 -27.49 0.68
N LEU A 797 -24.08 -26.90 1.64
CA LEU A 797 -24.05 -27.33 3.04
C LEU A 797 -24.58 -28.76 3.19
N LYS A 798 -25.60 -29.13 2.40
CA LYS A 798 -26.18 -30.49 2.41
C LYS A 798 -25.17 -31.55 1.96
N ASP A 799 -24.41 -31.27 0.89
CA ASP A 799 -23.46 -32.25 0.35
C ASP A 799 -22.24 -32.42 1.27
N HIS A 800 -21.84 -31.35 1.97
CA HIS A 800 -20.74 -31.42 2.93
C HIS A 800 -21.14 -32.11 4.23
N ILE A 801 -22.31 -31.79 4.79
CA ILE A 801 -22.85 -32.49 5.97
C ILE A 801 -23.09 -33.97 5.64
N MET A 802 -23.65 -34.30 4.47
CA MET A 802 -23.81 -35.69 4.03
C MET A 802 -22.47 -36.40 3.86
N LYS A 803 -21.44 -35.76 3.28
CA LYS A 803 -20.08 -36.33 3.18
C LYS A 803 -19.44 -36.51 4.56
N MET A 804 -19.62 -35.57 5.48
CA MET A 804 -19.11 -35.69 6.85
C MET A 804 -19.81 -36.81 7.61
N PHE A 805 -21.14 -36.93 7.48
CA PHE A 805 -21.91 -38.05 8.02
C PHE A 805 -21.48 -39.38 7.39
N TYR A 806 -21.24 -39.43 6.07
CA TYR A 806 -20.76 -40.63 5.39
C TYR A 806 -19.36 -41.03 5.84
N PHE A 807 -18.47 -40.05 6.07
CA PHE A 807 -17.12 -40.28 6.59
C PHE A 807 -17.15 -40.80 8.04
N VAL A 808 -18.03 -40.24 8.89
CA VAL A 808 -18.27 -40.72 10.26
C VAL A 808 -18.92 -42.11 10.26
N LEU A 809 -19.84 -42.39 9.32
CA LEU A 809 -20.48 -43.70 9.18
C LEU A 809 -19.48 -44.77 8.70
N ILE A 810 -18.58 -44.43 7.77
CA ILE A 810 -17.50 -45.31 7.31
C ILE A 810 -16.51 -45.57 8.45
N GLN A 811 -16.11 -44.55 9.22
CA GLN A 811 -15.28 -44.76 10.41
C GLN A 811 -15.96 -45.66 11.46
N GLN A 812 -17.28 -45.52 11.67
CA GLN A 812 -18.02 -46.42 12.57
C GLN A 812 -18.15 -47.85 12.01
N LEU A 813 -18.28 -48.01 10.69
CA LEU A 813 -18.33 -49.32 10.02
C LEU A 813 -16.97 -50.03 10.00
N GLU A 814 -15.86 -49.31 9.82
CA GLU A 814 -14.49 -49.83 9.93
C GLU A 814 -14.16 -50.24 11.37
N VAL A 815 -14.61 -49.47 12.38
CA VAL A 815 -14.46 -49.88 13.79
C VAL A 815 -15.28 -51.15 14.08
N HIS A 816 -16.50 -51.27 13.56
CA HIS A 816 -17.30 -52.50 13.73
C HIS A 816 -16.73 -53.73 13.01
N THR A 817 -16.08 -53.56 11.85
CA THR A 817 -15.42 -54.69 11.15
C THR A 817 -14.12 -55.12 11.85
N ILE A 818 -13.38 -54.18 12.46
CA ILE A 818 -12.21 -54.50 13.28
C ILE A 818 -12.62 -55.23 14.58
N PHE A 819 -13.73 -54.86 15.22
CA PHE A 819 -14.24 -55.57 16.40
C PHE A 819 -14.88 -56.92 16.05
N ALA A 820 -15.52 -57.07 14.89
CA ALA A 820 -16.04 -58.37 14.42
C ALA A 820 -14.93 -59.37 14.05
N ALA A 821 -13.79 -58.89 13.52
CA ALA A 821 -12.61 -59.71 13.25
C ALA A 821 -11.82 -60.08 14.52
N ALA A 822 -11.88 -59.28 15.58
CA ALA A 822 -11.27 -59.60 16.87
C ALA A 822 -12.10 -60.59 17.72
N GLY A 823 -13.42 -60.65 17.50
CA GLY A 823 -14.32 -61.57 18.21
C GLY A 823 -14.32 -63.03 17.72
N SER A 824 -13.69 -63.32 16.58
CA SER A 824 -13.59 -64.68 16.00
C SER A 824 -12.26 -65.38 16.30
N LEU A 825 -11.44 -64.85 17.22
CA LEU A 825 -10.12 -65.40 17.59
C LEU A 825 -10.04 -65.88 19.05
N THR A 826 -11.18 -66.00 19.74
CA THR A 826 -11.27 -66.68 21.04
C THR A 826 -12.50 -67.60 21.08
N LEU A 827 -12.34 -68.78 20.46
CA LEU A 827 -12.99 -70.03 20.85
C LEU A 827 -12.18 -71.20 20.26
#